data_AF-A0AA38F0G3-F1
#
_entry.id   AF-A0AA38F0G3-F1
#
_cell.length_a   1.000
_cell.length_b   1.000
_cell.length_c   1.000
_cell.angle_alpha   90.00
_cell.angle_beta   90.00
_cell.angle_gamma   90.00
#
_symmetry.space_group_name_H-M   'P 1'
#
loop_
_entity.id
_entity.type
_entity.pdbx_description
1 polymer ?
#
loop_
_entity_poly.entity_id
_entity_poly.type
_entity_poly.pdbx_seq_one_letter_code
_entity_poly.pdbx_strand_id
1 'polypeptide(L)'
;MASCSSSHQQNQEHQAFPGIEHCSKRRKVDESSRLYDVFINHRGPDVKDTLATQLYNSLQQLGVRAFLDSEEKRHGDSFPSTIETAIRSASVQIAIVSKRYAESSWCLDELGLMLQSQSKIIPVFYGVEPWELRHIEIGGKGVYANAFTKYREKGRYLNKLGIWKEALHSASLITGFQLKNSVCASSVNSLDFNSSEEFINMVLAVQKEVKRKQPLFVARYPVALKKLVEDFERRCVDGVVQDFERRCHVKEKHHSKIIGIYGMGGAGKTTLAKELFNRKRSGYIRDSFLFDVREASAKKELPSLQRKLIKDLFDEDPRSFHSIEEGICILRERLAKSEMLSFLIVLDDINDVKQLDALLFMDMQNSYANSLVIITTRDLGVLTGTGIPICYGLEGMNKDDGRELFCWHSLGQSHPASGYENVVDGFLQVCAGLPLSLQVLGRHVYGKPEHYWQLELGKARRSMHRDIKDRLKISVDALDWEEKQIFMDIACFFANKPKSVAIRSWEGSGWSVHLALEMLKDKCLVDEIETCRLDVAEPMWVWDRGTDLGLRMHDHLRDLGREMANESNNPRRLWRSQDLKSLELEGFQSILSQTKGIPSCIHLQNLQCLRINNGHLRRLWESHIQAPSQLKELQISQTSLEEFPDLSRIADTVEMVVLDAEEMSTVSWSVLASLNPVSLILRHSRLRGELASNYRLRTTSFKSSYSPGLIVSTLKIKGEFPLNNFMSNLKILEISTEELSPRISISENHCHNLESLKLHDMKNLTEVDVTRVTNLVVFDI
;
A
#
# COMPACT_ATOMS: atom_id res chain seq x y z
N MET A 1 -35.25 -70.89 -9.50
CA MET A 1 -34.75 -71.52 -8.26
C MET A 1 -33.94 -70.45 -7.54
N ALA A 2 -34.55 -69.80 -6.55
CA ALA A 2 -34.27 -69.99 -5.11
C ALA A 2 -33.05 -69.14 -4.68
N SER A 3 -33.01 -68.39 -3.59
CA SER A 3 -33.94 -68.07 -2.50
C SER A 3 -33.22 -67.09 -1.57
N CYS A 4 -34.00 -66.27 -0.86
CA CYS A 4 -33.72 -65.45 0.33
C CYS A 4 -32.37 -65.58 1.06
N SER A 5 -31.84 -64.44 1.54
CA SER A 5 -31.85 -64.13 2.99
C SER A 5 -31.40 -62.69 3.30
N SER A 6 -32.07 -62.17 4.31
CA SER A 6 -32.09 -60.82 4.87
C SER A 6 -30.94 -60.51 5.84
N SER A 7 -30.58 -59.24 5.98
CA SER A 7 -30.28 -58.67 7.31
C SER A 7 -30.72 -57.21 7.40
N HIS A 8 -31.53 -56.94 8.42
CA HIS A 8 -32.01 -55.63 8.83
C HIS A 8 -30.93 -54.89 9.62
N GLN A 9 -30.70 -53.62 9.30
CA GLN A 9 -30.31 -52.61 10.30
C GLN A 9 -31.18 -51.36 10.07
N GLN A 10 -32.01 -51.07 11.05
CA GLN A 10 -32.83 -49.87 11.14
C GLN A 10 -31.92 -48.68 11.45
N ASN A 11 -31.93 -47.66 10.59
CA ASN A 11 -31.57 -46.30 10.97
C ASN A 11 -32.75 -45.40 10.60
N GLN A 12 -33.28 -44.70 11.62
CA GLN A 12 -34.34 -43.72 11.47
C GLN A 12 -33.80 -42.49 10.73
N GLU A 13 -34.08 -42.40 9.44
CA GLU A 13 -33.94 -41.17 8.68
C GLU A 13 -35.14 -40.26 8.96
N HIS A 14 -34.91 -39.13 9.62
CA HIS A 14 -35.80 -37.98 9.52
C HIS A 14 -35.78 -37.47 8.08
N GLN A 15 -36.75 -37.94 7.28
CA GLN A 15 -37.00 -37.44 5.94
C GLN A 15 -37.38 -35.95 6.00
N ALA A 16 -36.46 -35.09 5.56
CA ALA A 16 -36.79 -33.73 5.17
C ALA A 16 -37.59 -33.77 3.86
N PHE A 17 -38.83 -33.26 3.90
CA PHE A 17 -39.68 -33.18 2.72
C PHE A 17 -39.18 -32.09 1.73
N PRO A 18 -39.20 -32.37 0.41
CA PRO A 18 -38.78 -31.44 -0.64
C PRO A 18 -39.94 -30.51 -1.01
N GLY A 19 -39.72 -29.19 -1.00
CA GLY A 19 -40.76 -28.25 -1.38
C GLY A 19 -40.44 -26.77 -1.19
N ILE A 20 -39.22 -26.32 -1.51
CA ILE A 20 -38.93 -24.91 -1.77
C ILE A 20 -37.92 -24.85 -2.92
N GLU A 21 -38.39 -24.99 -4.15
CA GLU A 21 -37.60 -24.64 -5.32
C GLU A 21 -37.56 -23.11 -5.50
N HIS A 22 -36.33 -22.65 -5.66
CA HIS A 22 -35.87 -21.37 -6.18
C HIS A 22 -36.90 -20.43 -6.81
N CYS A 23 -37.17 -19.30 -6.12
CA CYS A 23 -37.39 -18.03 -6.80
C CYS A 23 -36.20 -17.10 -6.53
N SER A 24 -35.15 -17.32 -7.32
CA SER A 24 -33.90 -16.58 -7.31
C SER A 24 -34.04 -15.27 -8.08
N LYS A 25 -34.51 -14.19 -7.43
CA LYS A 25 -34.19 -12.80 -7.80
C LYS A 25 -34.07 -11.95 -6.54
N ARG A 26 -32.92 -12.06 -5.85
CA ARG A 26 -32.51 -11.13 -4.80
C ARG A 26 -32.25 -9.76 -5.45
N ARG A 27 -33.22 -8.84 -5.39
CA ARG A 27 -32.92 -7.41 -5.56
C ARG A 27 -32.12 -6.98 -4.33
N LYS A 28 -30.79 -6.86 -4.48
CA LYS A 28 -29.92 -6.16 -3.53
C LYS A 28 -30.42 -4.71 -3.50
N VAL A 29 -31.15 -4.35 -2.45
CA VAL A 29 -31.40 -2.95 -2.11
C VAL A 29 -30.05 -2.38 -1.69
N ASP A 30 -29.74 -1.19 -2.20
CA ASP A 30 -28.53 -0.46 -1.85
C ASP A 30 -28.54 -0.19 -0.34
N GLU A 31 -27.60 -0.76 0.42
CA GLU A 31 -27.48 -0.65 1.89
C GLU A 31 -27.10 0.77 2.36
N SER A 32 -27.07 1.74 1.44
CA SER A 32 -26.55 3.10 1.64
C SER A 32 -27.54 4.08 2.30
N SER A 33 -28.79 3.70 2.58
CA SER A 33 -29.67 4.55 3.40
C SER A 33 -30.57 3.75 4.35
N ARG A 34 -30.14 3.63 5.62
CA ARG A 34 -30.99 3.18 6.72
C ARG A 34 -32.06 4.23 6.99
N LEU A 35 -33.27 4.00 6.48
CA LEU A 35 -34.41 4.91 6.65
C LEU A 35 -34.91 4.91 8.10
N TYR A 36 -34.98 3.74 8.72
CA TYR A 36 -35.44 3.56 10.09
C TYR A 36 -34.39 2.85 10.94
N ASP A 37 -34.36 3.19 12.23
CA ASP A 37 -33.52 2.53 13.22
C ASP A 37 -34.26 1.33 13.82
N VAL A 38 -35.57 1.49 14.06
CA VAL A 38 -36.48 0.50 14.66
C VAL A 38 -37.72 0.28 13.79
N PHE A 39 -38.15 -0.97 13.60
CA PHE A 39 -39.47 -1.31 13.07
C PHE A 39 -40.33 -1.94 14.17
N ILE A 40 -41.58 -1.48 14.33
CA ILE A 40 -42.50 -1.96 15.37
C ILE A 40 -43.67 -2.71 14.73
N ASN A 41 -43.60 -4.03 14.77
CA ASN A 41 -44.66 -4.93 14.40
C ASN A 41 -45.60 -5.17 15.61
N HIS A 42 -46.90 -5.04 15.38
CA HIS A 42 -47.90 -5.11 16.44
C HIS A 42 -49.29 -5.39 15.87
N ARG A 43 -50.22 -5.79 16.74
CA ARG A 43 -51.66 -5.86 16.41
C ARG A 43 -52.33 -4.53 16.74
N GLY A 44 -52.85 -3.85 15.73
CA GLY A 44 -53.41 -2.50 15.87
C GLY A 44 -54.44 -2.38 17.01
N PRO A 45 -55.57 -3.13 16.94
CA PRO A 45 -56.62 -3.12 17.96
C PRO A 45 -56.22 -3.53 19.37
N ASP A 46 -55.03 -4.10 19.58
CA ASP A 46 -54.58 -4.53 20.91
C ASP A 46 -53.72 -3.48 21.59
N VAL A 47 -52.78 -2.88 20.86
CA VAL A 47 -51.68 -2.11 21.47
C VAL A 47 -51.34 -0.81 20.76
N LYS A 48 -51.97 -0.47 19.63
CA LYS A 48 -51.58 0.70 18.83
C LYS A 48 -51.68 1.99 19.63
N ASP A 49 -52.86 2.30 20.14
CA ASP A 49 -53.14 3.55 20.87
C ASP A 49 -52.61 3.54 22.32
N THR A 50 -51.92 2.47 22.73
CA THR A 50 -51.35 2.29 24.06
C THR A 50 -49.84 2.02 23.96
N LEU A 51 -49.42 0.77 24.20
CA LEU A 51 -48.02 0.37 24.32
C LEU A 51 -47.19 0.71 23.07
N ALA A 52 -47.72 0.49 21.86
CA ALA A 52 -46.95 0.68 20.63
C ALA A 52 -46.71 2.17 20.33
N THR A 53 -47.73 3.04 20.49
CA THR A 53 -47.58 4.50 20.36
C THR A 53 -46.67 5.06 21.45
N GLN A 54 -46.76 4.57 22.68
CA GLN A 54 -45.88 4.99 23.76
C GLN A 54 -44.42 4.59 23.49
N LEU A 55 -44.17 3.34 23.09
CA LEU A 55 -42.84 2.89 22.71
C LEU A 55 -42.27 3.74 21.57
N TYR A 56 -43.08 4.00 20.53
CA TYR A 56 -42.71 4.87 19.43
C TYR A 56 -42.32 6.27 19.92
N ASN A 57 -43.16 6.91 20.73
CA ASN A 57 -42.91 8.26 21.25
C ASN A 57 -41.65 8.31 22.12
N SER A 58 -41.45 7.34 23.01
CA SER A 58 -40.26 7.26 23.88
C SER A 58 -38.98 7.05 23.07
N LEU A 59 -39.02 6.24 22.01
CA LEU A 59 -37.90 6.07 21.08
C LEU A 59 -37.61 7.37 20.31
N GLN A 60 -38.64 8.06 19.82
CA GLN A 60 -38.48 9.35 19.13
C GLN A 60 -37.87 10.42 20.03
N GLN A 61 -38.29 10.51 21.30
CA GLN A 61 -37.70 11.42 22.29
C GLN A 61 -36.22 11.13 22.55
N LEU A 62 -35.80 9.87 22.39
CA LEU A 62 -34.42 9.42 22.48
C LEU A 62 -33.64 9.56 21.17
N GLY A 63 -34.23 10.19 20.14
CA GLY A 63 -33.61 10.41 18.83
C GLY A 63 -33.56 9.16 17.94
N VAL A 64 -34.34 8.13 18.26
CA VAL A 64 -34.41 6.88 17.48
C VAL A 64 -35.52 6.98 16.43
N ARG A 65 -35.18 6.80 15.16
CA ARG A 65 -36.13 6.85 14.04
C ARG A 65 -36.91 5.53 13.96
N ALA A 66 -37.99 5.44 14.70
CA ALA A 66 -38.87 4.27 14.66
C ALA A 66 -39.88 4.36 13.50
N PHE A 67 -40.22 3.22 12.89
CA PHE A 67 -41.40 3.03 12.07
C PHE A 67 -42.48 2.34 12.89
N LEU A 68 -43.61 3.01 13.05
CA LEU A 68 -44.83 2.44 13.62
C LEU A 68 -45.89 2.45 12.52
N ASP A 69 -46.39 1.27 12.15
CA ASP A 69 -47.44 1.21 11.13
C ASP A 69 -48.70 1.92 11.63
N SER A 70 -49.27 2.74 10.74
CA SER A 70 -50.39 3.64 11.04
C SER A 70 -51.72 3.17 10.45
N GLU A 71 -51.77 2.15 9.58
CA GLU A 71 -53.04 1.73 8.97
C GLU A 71 -53.20 0.20 8.80
N GLU A 72 -54.16 -0.39 9.52
CA GLU A 72 -54.70 -1.70 9.15
C GLU A 72 -55.62 -1.55 7.92
N LYS A 73 -55.06 -1.59 6.71
CA LYS A 73 -55.88 -1.54 5.48
C LYS A 73 -56.54 -2.87 5.15
N ARG A 74 -57.67 -2.77 4.44
CA ARG A 74 -58.64 -3.83 4.15
C ARG A 74 -58.03 -4.99 3.33
N HIS A 75 -58.60 -6.18 3.52
CA HIS A 75 -58.23 -7.41 2.82
C HIS A 75 -58.23 -7.25 1.29
N GLY A 76 -57.09 -7.45 0.63
CA GLY A 76 -57.00 -7.56 -0.83
C GLY A 76 -55.76 -6.92 -1.47
N ASP A 77 -55.09 -6.00 -0.78
CA ASP A 77 -53.94 -5.28 -1.35
C ASP A 77 -52.62 -6.06 -1.24
N SER A 78 -51.75 -5.90 -2.24
CA SER A 78 -50.37 -6.43 -2.23
C SER A 78 -49.57 -5.90 -1.04
N PHE A 79 -48.60 -6.68 -0.54
CA PHE A 79 -47.73 -6.28 0.57
C PHE A 79 -47.14 -4.87 0.32
N PRO A 80 -47.45 -3.85 1.15
CA PRO A 80 -47.02 -2.49 0.87
C PRO A 80 -45.49 -2.44 0.81
N SER A 81 -44.97 -1.98 -0.33
CA SER A 81 -43.51 -1.85 -0.54
C SER A 81 -42.85 -1.00 0.54
N THR A 82 -43.58 -0.07 1.15
CA THR A 82 -43.13 0.77 2.27
C THR A 82 -42.86 -0.03 3.54
N ILE A 83 -43.71 -0.99 3.91
CA ILE A 83 -43.52 -1.85 5.09
C ILE A 83 -42.36 -2.81 4.85
N GLU A 84 -42.27 -3.40 3.66
CA GLU A 84 -41.14 -4.26 3.29
C GLU A 84 -39.82 -3.50 3.37
N THR A 85 -39.81 -2.26 2.90
CA THR A 85 -38.67 -1.36 2.98
C THR A 85 -38.36 -0.99 4.44
N ALA A 86 -39.37 -0.75 5.27
CA ALA A 86 -39.17 -0.44 6.69
C ALA A 86 -38.56 -1.64 7.45
N ILE A 87 -39.10 -2.85 7.26
CA ILE A 87 -38.55 -4.08 7.83
C ILE A 87 -37.09 -4.28 7.39
N ARG A 88 -36.82 -4.17 6.08
CA ARG A 88 -35.48 -4.39 5.53
C ARG A 88 -34.46 -3.32 5.90
N SER A 89 -34.88 -2.09 6.15
CA SER A 89 -33.98 -0.99 6.49
C SER A 89 -33.73 -0.86 8.00
N ALA A 90 -34.62 -1.38 8.85
CA ALA A 90 -34.50 -1.29 10.30
C ALA A 90 -33.37 -2.16 10.86
N SER A 91 -32.55 -1.55 11.73
CA SER A 91 -31.43 -2.24 12.41
C SER A 91 -31.87 -3.12 13.59
N VAL A 92 -32.97 -2.73 14.23
CA VAL A 92 -33.64 -3.45 15.32
C VAL A 92 -35.12 -3.57 14.96
N GLN A 93 -35.72 -4.72 15.22
CA GLN A 93 -37.14 -4.95 14.95
C GLN A 93 -37.82 -5.45 16.21
N ILE A 94 -38.99 -4.92 16.51
CA ILE A 94 -39.73 -5.22 17.73
C ILE A 94 -41.03 -5.91 17.31
N ALA A 95 -41.27 -7.11 17.84
CA ALA A 95 -42.53 -7.82 17.65
C ALA A 95 -43.33 -7.76 18.97
N ILE A 96 -44.35 -6.91 19.02
CA ILE A 96 -45.27 -6.83 20.16
C ILE A 96 -46.34 -7.89 19.99
N VAL A 97 -46.11 -9.04 20.61
CA VAL A 97 -46.97 -10.23 20.53
C VAL A 97 -48.05 -10.12 21.61
N SER A 98 -49.30 -9.93 21.20
CA SER A 98 -50.49 -9.79 22.05
C SER A 98 -51.49 -10.93 21.86
N LYS A 99 -52.51 -11.05 22.74
CA LYS A 99 -53.49 -12.16 22.69
C LYS A 99 -54.21 -12.34 21.35
N ARG A 100 -54.47 -11.27 20.58
CA ARG A 100 -55.11 -11.35 19.26
C ARG A 100 -54.14 -11.10 18.11
N TYR A 101 -52.83 -11.21 18.35
CA TYR A 101 -51.80 -10.98 17.35
C TYR A 101 -51.99 -11.84 16.09
N ALA A 102 -52.22 -13.15 16.27
CA ALA A 102 -52.41 -14.07 15.15
C ALA A 102 -53.74 -13.88 14.40
N GLU A 103 -54.69 -13.08 14.88
CA GLU A 103 -55.92 -12.77 14.14
C GLU A 103 -55.67 -11.87 12.92
N SER A 104 -54.48 -11.28 12.81
CA SER A 104 -54.04 -10.49 11.66
C SER A 104 -53.04 -11.28 10.81
N SER A 105 -53.40 -11.58 9.56
CA SER A 105 -52.48 -12.24 8.62
C SER A 105 -51.29 -11.35 8.29
N TRP A 106 -51.47 -10.03 8.37
CA TRP A 106 -50.42 -9.03 8.15
C TRP A 106 -49.34 -9.11 9.22
N CYS A 107 -49.72 -9.14 10.50
CA CYS A 107 -48.76 -9.28 11.59
C CYS A 107 -47.93 -10.58 11.45
N LEU A 108 -48.55 -11.67 11.00
CA LEU A 108 -47.87 -12.95 10.76
C LEU A 108 -46.93 -12.91 9.55
N ASP A 109 -47.35 -12.24 8.46
CA ASP A 109 -46.51 -12.03 7.27
C ASP A 109 -45.30 -11.14 7.59
N GLU A 110 -45.49 -10.05 8.35
CA GLU A 110 -44.42 -9.17 8.82
C GLU A 110 -43.43 -9.92 9.72
N LEU A 111 -43.91 -10.71 10.69
CA LEU A 111 -43.03 -11.52 11.55
C LEU A 111 -42.21 -12.51 10.73
N GLY A 112 -42.80 -13.13 9.72
CA GLY A 112 -42.08 -13.99 8.77
C GLY A 112 -40.97 -13.24 8.04
N LEU A 113 -41.23 -12.03 7.55
CA LEU A 113 -40.22 -11.19 6.91
C LEU A 113 -39.13 -10.71 7.87
N MET A 114 -39.51 -10.37 9.10
CA MET A 114 -38.58 -10.01 10.17
C MET A 114 -37.59 -11.15 10.43
N LEU A 115 -38.07 -12.38 10.56
CA LEU A 115 -37.22 -13.57 10.78
C LEU A 115 -36.37 -13.95 9.56
N GLN A 116 -36.77 -13.54 8.36
CA GLN A 116 -35.94 -13.65 7.16
C GLN A 116 -34.90 -12.54 7.06
N SER A 117 -35.05 -11.46 7.84
CA SER A 117 -34.05 -10.40 7.93
C SER A 117 -32.88 -10.83 8.81
N GLN A 118 -31.71 -10.22 8.59
CA GLN A 118 -30.54 -10.41 9.47
C GLN A 118 -30.53 -9.40 10.63
N SER A 119 -31.62 -8.68 10.86
CA SER A 119 -31.72 -7.65 11.90
C SER A 119 -32.02 -8.27 13.26
N LYS A 120 -31.66 -7.55 14.33
CA LYS A 120 -31.93 -8.03 15.69
C LYS A 120 -33.43 -7.89 15.98
N ILE A 121 -34.10 -9.02 16.26
CA ILE A 121 -35.48 -9.04 16.73
C ILE A 121 -35.52 -9.02 18.25
N ILE A 122 -36.39 -8.18 18.81
CA ILE A 122 -36.70 -8.10 20.24
C ILE A 122 -38.20 -8.38 20.40
N PRO A 123 -38.60 -9.59 20.82
CA PRO A 123 -40.01 -9.87 21.08
C PRO A 123 -40.45 -9.20 22.40
N VAL A 124 -41.67 -8.69 22.39
CA VAL A 124 -42.36 -8.12 23.55
C VAL A 124 -43.66 -8.90 23.72
N PHE A 125 -43.70 -9.78 24.71
CA PHE A 125 -44.84 -10.62 25.01
C PHE A 125 -45.81 -9.85 25.91
N TYR A 126 -46.90 -9.35 25.33
CA TYR A 126 -47.88 -8.50 26.00
C TYR A 126 -49.15 -9.30 26.37
N GLY A 127 -49.25 -9.69 27.64
CA GLY A 127 -50.38 -10.47 28.14
C GLY A 127 -50.49 -11.88 27.55
N VAL A 128 -49.38 -12.42 27.03
CA VAL A 128 -49.19 -13.78 26.52
C VAL A 128 -47.84 -14.29 27.00
N GLU A 129 -47.70 -15.60 27.14
CA GLU A 129 -46.44 -16.23 27.51
C GLU A 129 -45.74 -16.84 26.28
N PRO A 130 -44.38 -16.83 26.20
CA PRO A 130 -43.65 -17.38 25.07
C PRO A 130 -44.00 -18.84 24.77
N TRP A 131 -44.24 -19.67 25.80
CA TRP A 131 -44.55 -21.09 25.61
C TRP A 131 -45.89 -21.30 24.89
N GLU A 132 -46.84 -20.35 24.98
CA GLU A 132 -48.14 -20.42 24.30
C GLU A 132 -48.00 -20.29 22.77
N LEU A 133 -46.85 -19.82 22.28
CA LEU A 133 -46.52 -19.70 20.86
C LEU A 133 -45.85 -20.94 20.28
N ARG A 134 -45.27 -21.81 21.11
CA ARG A 134 -44.43 -22.93 20.66
C ARG A 134 -45.23 -24.03 19.96
N HIS A 135 -46.46 -24.26 20.39
CA HIS A 135 -47.27 -25.38 19.92
C HIS A 135 -48.68 -24.90 19.55
N ILE A 136 -48.88 -24.56 18.28
CA ILE A 136 -50.17 -24.12 17.76
C ILE A 136 -50.90 -25.30 17.10
N GLU A 137 -51.88 -25.84 17.79
CA GLU A 137 -52.78 -26.87 17.27
C GLU A 137 -54.02 -26.24 16.59
N ILE A 138 -54.24 -26.56 15.31
CA ILE A 138 -55.40 -26.04 14.56
C ILE A 138 -56.63 -26.86 14.96
N GLY A 139 -57.68 -26.19 15.42
CA GLY A 139 -58.86 -26.85 16.00
C GLY A 139 -58.68 -27.35 17.43
N GLY A 140 -57.53 -27.07 18.05
CA GLY A 140 -57.21 -27.43 19.44
C GLY A 140 -57.51 -26.30 20.44
N LYS A 141 -56.87 -26.36 21.61
CA LYS A 141 -56.93 -25.31 22.65
C LYS A 141 -55.63 -24.49 22.62
N GLY A 142 -55.72 -23.17 22.74
CA GLY A 142 -54.55 -22.29 22.80
C GLY A 142 -54.87 -20.87 22.33
N VAL A 143 -54.01 -19.90 22.68
CA VAL A 143 -54.24 -18.46 22.44
C VAL A 143 -54.52 -18.15 20.96
N TYR A 144 -53.85 -18.83 20.04
CA TYR A 144 -54.00 -18.61 18.59
C TYR A 144 -54.76 -19.71 17.84
N ALA A 145 -55.26 -20.74 18.54
CA ALA A 145 -55.91 -21.89 17.90
C ALA A 145 -57.09 -21.46 17.01
N ASN A 146 -57.96 -20.58 17.52
CA ASN A 146 -59.13 -20.07 16.79
C ASN A 146 -58.74 -19.27 15.53
N ALA A 147 -57.68 -18.47 15.59
CA ALA A 147 -57.21 -17.70 14.44
C ALA A 147 -56.74 -18.63 13.30
N PHE A 148 -55.95 -19.65 13.63
CA PHE A 148 -55.47 -20.63 12.66
C PHE A 148 -56.59 -21.52 12.10
N THR A 149 -57.61 -21.86 12.90
CA THR A 149 -58.81 -22.56 12.39
C THR A 149 -59.51 -21.73 11.33
N LYS A 150 -59.75 -20.44 11.59
CA LYS A 150 -60.36 -19.51 10.62
C LYS A 150 -59.55 -19.40 9.32
N TYR A 151 -58.22 -19.37 9.40
CA TYR A 151 -57.38 -19.33 8.18
C TYR A 151 -57.42 -20.63 7.38
N ARG A 152 -57.48 -21.78 8.07
CA ARG A 152 -57.63 -23.09 7.42
C ARG A 152 -58.97 -23.18 6.67
N GLU A 153 -60.06 -22.75 7.31
CA GLU A 153 -61.40 -22.74 6.71
C GLU A 153 -61.50 -21.82 5.48
N LYS A 154 -60.80 -20.67 5.51
CA LYS A 154 -60.78 -19.72 4.37
C LYS A 154 -60.04 -20.24 3.14
N GLY A 155 -59.26 -21.32 3.23
CA GLY A 155 -58.56 -21.99 2.11
C GLY A 155 -57.38 -21.21 1.50
N ARG A 156 -57.51 -19.90 1.25
CA ARG A 156 -56.51 -19.05 0.57
C ARG A 156 -55.16 -18.90 1.30
N TYR A 157 -55.07 -19.36 2.55
CA TYR A 157 -53.88 -19.23 3.39
C TYR A 157 -53.19 -20.56 3.70
N LEU A 158 -53.65 -21.67 3.13
CA LEU A 158 -53.15 -23.01 3.46
C LEU A 158 -51.62 -23.16 3.30
N ASN A 159 -51.04 -22.52 2.28
CA ASN A 159 -49.60 -22.51 2.03
C ASN A 159 -48.80 -21.65 3.02
N LYS A 160 -49.43 -20.74 3.76
CA LYS A 160 -48.78 -19.86 4.75
C LYS A 160 -48.86 -20.39 6.18
N LEU A 161 -49.81 -21.29 6.49
CA LEU A 161 -50.02 -21.78 7.85
C LEU A 161 -48.75 -22.37 8.48
N GLY A 162 -47.98 -23.16 7.72
CA GLY A 162 -46.71 -23.71 8.19
C GLY A 162 -45.67 -22.62 8.49
N ILE A 163 -45.53 -21.66 7.57
CA ILE A 163 -44.60 -20.52 7.70
C ILE A 163 -44.93 -19.69 8.94
N TRP A 164 -46.21 -19.37 9.16
CA TRP A 164 -46.65 -18.58 10.30
C TRP A 164 -46.49 -19.32 11.64
N LYS A 165 -46.73 -20.64 11.67
CA LYS A 165 -46.44 -21.45 12.86
C LYS A 165 -44.96 -21.43 13.21
N GLU A 166 -44.11 -21.65 12.21
CA GLU A 166 -42.66 -21.63 12.41
C GLU A 166 -42.16 -20.25 12.83
N ALA A 167 -42.74 -19.18 12.28
CA ALA A 167 -42.40 -17.82 12.66
C ALA A 167 -42.73 -17.52 14.13
N LEU A 168 -43.93 -17.90 14.60
CA LEU A 168 -44.32 -17.75 16.01
C LEU A 168 -43.48 -18.64 16.93
N HIS A 169 -43.21 -19.88 16.52
CA HIS A 169 -42.33 -20.78 17.24
C HIS A 169 -40.92 -20.19 17.38
N SER A 170 -40.31 -19.75 16.28
CA SER A 170 -39.00 -19.10 16.28
C SER A 170 -38.97 -17.85 17.15
N ALA A 171 -39.97 -16.97 17.05
CA ALA A 171 -40.06 -15.78 17.90
C ALA A 171 -40.15 -16.10 19.39
N SER A 172 -40.78 -17.22 19.76
CA SER A 172 -40.89 -17.68 21.15
C SER A 172 -39.60 -18.22 21.77
N LEU A 173 -38.61 -18.54 20.93
CA LEU A 173 -37.28 -18.98 21.35
C LEU A 173 -36.33 -17.80 21.56
N ILE A 174 -36.69 -16.61 21.05
CA ILE A 174 -35.89 -15.40 21.23
C ILE A 174 -36.17 -14.81 22.60
N THR A 175 -35.11 -14.53 23.37
CA THR A 175 -35.21 -13.81 24.64
C THR A 175 -35.75 -12.40 24.40
N GLY A 176 -36.80 -12.02 25.14
CA GLY A 176 -37.47 -10.73 25.00
C GLY A 176 -38.02 -10.21 26.32
N PHE A 177 -38.96 -9.28 26.24
CA PHE A 177 -39.59 -8.66 27.39
C PHE A 177 -40.99 -9.23 27.60
N GLN A 178 -41.35 -9.51 28.86
CA GLN A 178 -42.71 -9.88 29.23
C GLN A 178 -43.36 -8.68 29.91
N LEU A 179 -44.46 -8.18 29.32
CA LEU A 179 -45.26 -7.12 29.90
C LEU A 179 -46.64 -7.68 30.25
N LYS A 180 -47.04 -7.53 31.50
CA LYS A 180 -48.39 -7.89 31.94
C LYS A 180 -49.36 -6.79 31.54
N ASN A 181 -50.55 -7.19 31.10
CA ASN A 181 -51.64 -6.27 30.88
C ASN A 181 -52.07 -5.72 32.25
N SER A 182 -51.70 -4.47 32.59
CA SER A 182 -52.16 -3.80 33.80
C SER A 182 -53.63 -3.39 33.64
N VAL A 183 -54.52 -4.38 33.59
CA VAL A 183 -55.95 -4.13 33.69
C VAL A 183 -56.29 -3.86 35.16
N CYS A 184 -56.26 -2.59 35.52
CA CYS A 184 -57.34 -2.01 36.29
C CYS A 184 -58.07 -1.03 35.37
N ALA A 185 -58.85 -1.58 34.44
CA ALA A 185 -59.87 -0.85 33.71
C ALA A 185 -61.02 -0.50 34.67
N SER A 186 -60.80 0.50 35.53
CA SER A 186 -61.87 1.16 36.30
C SER A 186 -61.56 2.61 36.68
N SER A 187 -60.50 3.21 36.15
CA SER A 187 -60.36 4.67 36.19
C SER A 187 -59.79 5.18 34.86
N VAL A 188 -60.57 6.09 34.28
CA VAL A 188 -60.33 6.74 33.02
C VAL A 188 -59.24 7.81 33.22
N ASN A 189 -58.31 7.84 32.28
CA ASN A 189 -57.21 8.80 32.05
C ASN A 189 -55.83 8.40 32.63
N SER A 190 -54.88 8.27 31.69
CA SER A 190 -53.44 7.97 31.81
C SER A 190 -53.02 6.56 32.28
N LEU A 191 -53.03 5.59 31.35
CA LEU A 191 -52.11 4.43 31.40
C LEU A 191 -50.68 4.93 31.12
N ASP A 192 -50.03 5.57 32.09
CA ASP A 192 -48.63 5.97 31.97
C ASP A 192 -47.72 4.75 32.18
N PHE A 193 -47.55 3.93 31.14
CA PHE A 193 -46.49 2.90 31.09
C PHE A 193 -45.08 3.50 31.27
N ASN A 194 -44.94 4.81 31.08
CA ASN A 194 -43.70 5.57 31.31
C ASN A 194 -43.12 5.42 32.73
N SER A 195 -43.90 4.88 33.68
CA SER A 195 -43.46 4.66 35.07
C SER A 195 -43.13 3.19 35.38
N SER A 196 -43.42 2.25 34.47
CA SER A 196 -43.08 0.83 34.68
C SER A 196 -41.59 0.63 34.42
N GLU A 197 -40.90 0.07 35.40
CA GLU A 197 -39.49 -0.25 35.32
C GLU A 197 -39.20 -1.20 34.13
N GLU A 198 -40.10 -2.15 33.85
CA GLU A 198 -39.98 -3.07 32.72
C GLU A 198 -40.07 -2.37 31.37
N PHE A 199 -40.98 -1.39 31.23
CA PHE A 199 -41.10 -0.60 30.00
C PHE A 199 -39.89 0.31 29.81
N ILE A 200 -39.43 0.98 30.87
CA ILE A 200 -38.21 1.81 30.82
C ILE A 200 -37.00 0.97 30.42
N ASN A 201 -36.83 -0.20 31.05
CA ASN A 201 -35.74 -1.13 30.73
C ASN A 201 -35.80 -1.62 29.28
N MET A 202 -37.01 -1.89 28.75
CA MET A 202 -37.20 -2.22 27.35
C MET A 202 -36.76 -1.08 26.42
N VAL A 203 -37.23 0.14 26.66
CA VAL A 203 -36.87 1.32 25.85
C VAL A 203 -35.36 1.54 25.85
N LEU A 204 -34.73 1.47 27.03
CA LEU A 204 -33.28 1.62 27.18
C LEU A 204 -32.51 0.49 26.49
N ALA A 205 -32.98 -0.75 26.56
CA ALA A 205 -32.36 -1.89 25.89
C ALA A 205 -32.45 -1.74 24.35
N VAL A 206 -33.60 -1.32 23.82
CA VAL A 206 -33.76 -1.02 22.39
C VAL A 206 -32.81 0.11 21.99
N GLN A 207 -32.74 1.20 22.75
CA GLN A 207 -31.84 2.31 22.46
C GLN A 207 -30.37 1.86 22.49
N LYS A 208 -29.98 1.01 23.46
CA LYS A 208 -28.64 0.42 23.54
C LYS A 208 -28.33 -0.38 22.28
N GLU A 209 -29.24 -1.25 21.82
CA GLU A 209 -29.05 -2.04 20.60
C GLU A 209 -28.98 -1.18 19.34
N VAL A 210 -29.81 -0.14 19.22
CA VAL A 210 -29.74 0.81 18.10
C VAL A 210 -28.39 1.52 18.06
N LYS A 211 -27.94 2.07 19.20
CA LYS A 211 -26.62 2.71 19.34
C LYS A 211 -25.50 1.75 18.98
N ARG A 212 -25.56 0.52 19.50
CA ARG A 212 -24.59 -0.53 19.19
C ARG A 212 -24.55 -0.81 17.70
N LYS A 213 -25.70 -0.94 17.03
CA LYS A 213 -25.82 -1.25 15.60
C LYS A 213 -25.59 -0.05 14.66
N GLN A 214 -25.32 1.16 15.17
CA GLN A 214 -24.98 2.30 14.31
C GLN A 214 -23.77 1.98 13.42
N PRO A 215 -23.81 2.33 12.13
CA PRO A 215 -22.72 2.03 11.22
C PRO A 215 -21.52 2.91 11.56
N LEU A 216 -20.32 2.34 11.46
CA LEU A 216 -19.08 3.09 11.59
C LEU A 216 -18.98 4.09 10.44
N PHE A 217 -18.47 5.29 10.73
CA PHE A 217 -18.10 6.23 9.68
C PHE A 217 -16.89 5.70 8.91
N VAL A 218 -17.13 5.31 7.65
CA VAL A 218 -16.13 4.66 6.79
C VAL A 218 -15.19 5.69 6.20
N ALA A 219 -15.73 6.60 5.37
CA ALA A 219 -15.01 7.68 4.73
C ALA A 219 -16.01 8.76 4.29
N ARG A 220 -15.52 9.98 4.05
CA ARG A 220 -16.33 11.07 3.50
C ARG A 220 -16.80 10.76 2.07
N TYR A 221 -15.93 10.14 1.27
CA TYR A 221 -16.18 9.73 -0.10
C TYR A 221 -15.74 8.26 -0.29
N PRO A 222 -16.64 7.27 -0.11
CA PRO A 222 -16.33 5.84 -0.13
C PRO A 222 -16.18 5.28 -1.56
N VAL A 223 -15.21 5.81 -2.32
CA VAL A 223 -14.93 5.41 -3.72
C VAL A 223 -14.40 3.98 -3.78
N ALA A 224 -14.86 3.20 -4.77
CA ALA A 224 -14.43 1.83 -5.09
C ALA A 224 -14.62 0.74 -4.01
N LEU A 225 -15.11 1.07 -2.81
CA LEU A 225 -15.23 0.10 -1.71
C LEU A 225 -16.11 -1.10 -2.03
N LYS A 226 -17.17 -0.93 -2.82
CA LYS A 226 -18.04 -2.04 -3.21
C LYS A 226 -17.27 -3.12 -3.98
N LYS A 227 -16.47 -2.72 -4.98
CA LYS A 227 -15.64 -3.65 -5.77
C LYS A 227 -14.60 -4.33 -4.88
N LEU A 228 -14.00 -3.56 -3.95
CA LEU A 228 -12.97 -4.06 -3.04
C LEU A 228 -13.52 -5.08 -2.04
N VAL A 229 -14.73 -4.87 -1.52
CA VAL A 229 -15.43 -5.84 -0.68
C VAL A 229 -15.76 -7.11 -1.46
N GLU A 230 -16.30 -6.98 -2.68
CA GLU A 230 -16.63 -8.13 -3.53
C GLU A 230 -15.36 -8.96 -3.86
N ASP A 231 -14.24 -8.29 -4.12
CA ASP A 231 -12.95 -8.95 -4.35
C ASP A 231 -12.40 -9.63 -3.09
N PHE A 232 -12.47 -8.97 -1.93
CA PHE A 232 -12.12 -9.56 -0.64
C PHE A 232 -12.95 -10.81 -0.32
N GLU A 233 -14.27 -10.73 -0.49
CA GLU A 233 -15.18 -11.86 -0.26
C GLU A 233 -14.83 -13.03 -1.17
N ARG A 234 -14.65 -12.76 -2.47
CA ARG A 234 -14.28 -13.79 -3.44
C ARG A 234 -12.95 -14.46 -3.11
N ARG A 235 -11.91 -13.70 -2.75
CA ARG A 235 -10.56 -14.22 -2.50
C ARG A 235 -10.42 -14.92 -1.15
N CYS A 236 -11.03 -14.38 -0.10
CA CYS A 236 -10.75 -14.79 1.27
C CYS A 236 -11.90 -15.53 1.94
N VAL A 237 -13.16 -15.26 1.54
CA VAL A 237 -14.34 -15.85 2.18
C VAL A 237 -14.85 -17.04 1.37
N ASP A 238 -14.98 -16.90 0.05
CA ASP A 238 -15.58 -17.92 -0.82
C ASP A 238 -14.52 -18.84 -1.43
N GLY A 239 -13.39 -18.29 -1.89
CA GLY A 239 -12.32 -19.06 -2.54
C GLY A 239 -11.68 -20.12 -1.63
N VAL A 240 -11.53 -19.83 -0.34
CA VAL A 240 -10.95 -20.75 0.65
C VAL A 240 -11.87 -21.93 0.93
N VAL A 241 -13.18 -21.71 0.96
CA VAL A 241 -14.17 -22.78 1.15
C VAL A 241 -14.09 -23.78 -0.02
N GLN A 242 -13.99 -23.28 -1.26
CA GLN A 242 -13.92 -24.13 -2.45
C GLN A 242 -12.60 -24.90 -2.56
N ASP A 243 -11.47 -24.30 -2.19
CA ASP A 243 -10.16 -24.96 -2.22
C ASP A 243 -10.05 -26.06 -1.14
N PHE A 244 -10.60 -25.82 0.05
CA PHE A 244 -10.63 -26.80 1.13
C PHE A 244 -11.58 -27.97 0.85
N GLU A 245 -12.81 -27.67 0.39
CA GLU A 245 -13.78 -28.70 -0.02
C GLU A 245 -13.23 -29.62 -1.11
N ARG A 246 -12.44 -29.07 -2.06
CA ARG A 246 -11.76 -29.86 -3.10
C ARG A 246 -10.66 -30.78 -2.56
N ARG A 247 -9.88 -30.33 -1.57
CA ARG A 247 -8.74 -31.10 -1.05
C ARG A 247 -9.16 -32.21 -0.08
N CYS A 248 -10.20 -31.99 0.71
CA CYS A 248 -10.52 -32.86 1.84
C CYS A 248 -11.69 -33.82 1.59
N HIS A 249 -12.45 -33.70 0.49
CA HIS A 249 -13.62 -34.55 0.18
C HIS A 249 -14.68 -34.61 1.31
N VAL A 250 -14.68 -33.64 2.23
CA VAL A 250 -15.64 -33.49 3.33
C VAL A 250 -16.26 -32.11 3.24
N LYS A 251 -17.60 -32.04 3.22
CA LYS A 251 -18.36 -30.79 3.36
C LYS A 251 -18.47 -30.42 4.84
N GLU A 252 -17.41 -29.90 5.44
CA GLU A 252 -17.49 -29.35 6.79
C GLU A 252 -18.03 -27.91 6.77
N LYS A 253 -19.05 -27.66 7.59
CA LYS A 253 -19.82 -26.40 7.60
C LYS A 253 -19.19 -25.27 8.45
N HIS A 254 -18.10 -25.51 9.16
CA HIS A 254 -17.71 -24.67 10.29
C HIS A 254 -16.20 -24.41 10.36
N HIS A 255 -15.67 -23.55 9.49
CA HIS A 255 -14.32 -23.00 9.66
C HIS A 255 -14.40 -21.56 10.14
N SER A 256 -13.66 -21.27 11.22
CA SER A 256 -13.34 -19.91 11.61
C SER A 256 -12.50 -19.24 10.53
N LYS A 257 -12.80 -17.97 10.22
CA LYS A 257 -12.07 -17.22 9.19
C LYS A 257 -11.28 -16.11 9.88
N ILE A 258 -10.01 -16.39 10.19
CA ILE A 258 -9.06 -15.35 10.61
C ILE A 258 -8.34 -14.85 9.37
N ILE A 259 -8.51 -13.57 9.05
CA ILE A 259 -8.05 -12.97 7.81
C ILE A 259 -7.23 -11.71 8.15
N GLY A 260 -5.99 -11.67 7.68
CA GLY A 260 -5.15 -10.48 7.78
C GLY A 260 -5.20 -9.62 6.53
N ILE A 261 -5.56 -8.35 6.65
CA ILE A 261 -5.46 -7.33 5.60
C ILE A 261 -4.15 -6.55 5.81
N TYR A 262 -3.21 -6.68 4.88
CA TYR A 262 -1.90 -6.03 4.98
C TYR A 262 -1.64 -5.09 3.81
N GLY A 263 -0.63 -4.23 3.94
CA GLY A 263 -0.22 -3.28 2.90
C GLY A 263 0.39 -2.01 3.48
N MET A 264 0.90 -1.13 2.60
CA MET A 264 1.57 0.11 2.98
C MET A 264 0.66 1.07 3.79
N GLY A 265 1.28 1.95 4.58
CA GLY A 265 0.60 3.07 5.22
C GLY A 265 -0.18 3.92 4.21
N GLY A 266 -1.44 4.24 4.51
CA GLY A 266 -2.27 5.09 3.64
C GLY A 266 -3.03 4.38 2.50
N ALA A 267 -2.86 3.06 2.34
CA ALA A 267 -3.56 2.26 1.31
C ALA A 267 -5.08 2.08 1.54
N GLY A 268 -5.61 2.43 2.72
CA GLY A 268 -7.04 2.34 3.01
C GLY A 268 -7.52 1.07 3.73
N LYS A 269 -6.61 0.31 4.37
CA LYS A 269 -6.94 -0.93 5.10
C LYS A 269 -8.04 -0.74 6.15
N THR A 270 -7.89 0.27 7.00
CA THR A 270 -8.89 0.64 8.03
C THR A 270 -10.24 0.99 7.40
N THR A 271 -10.23 1.66 6.24
CA THR A 271 -11.46 2.01 5.50
C THR A 271 -12.17 0.75 5.00
N LEU A 272 -11.44 -0.18 4.39
CA LEU A 272 -11.99 -1.47 3.97
C LEU A 272 -12.53 -2.27 5.17
N ALA A 273 -11.79 -2.32 6.28
CA ALA A 273 -12.20 -3.04 7.48
C ALA A 273 -13.49 -2.48 8.10
N LYS A 274 -13.64 -1.14 8.14
CA LYS A 274 -14.89 -0.49 8.58
C LYS A 274 -16.08 -0.82 7.68
N GLU A 275 -15.88 -0.83 6.36
CA GLU A 275 -16.93 -1.19 5.40
C GLU A 275 -17.34 -2.66 5.56
N LEU A 276 -16.37 -3.57 5.65
CA LEU A 276 -16.62 -4.99 5.90
C LEU A 276 -17.38 -5.19 7.22
N PHE A 277 -16.98 -4.49 8.28
CA PHE A 277 -17.67 -4.55 9.57
C PHE A 277 -19.15 -4.11 9.44
N ASN A 278 -19.39 -2.97 8.80
CA ASN A 278 -20.73 -2.43 8.61
C ASN A 278 -21.65 -3.39 7.82
N ARG A 279 -21.14 -4.03 6.78
CA ARG A 279 -21.91 -4.96 5.94
C ARG A 279 -22.13 -6.32 6.58
N LYS A 280 -21.15 -6.84 7.32
CA LYS A 280 -21.17 -8.22 7.83
C LYS A 280 -21.81 -8.38 9.19
N ARG A 281 -21.80 -7.34 10.03
CA ARG A 281 -22.22 -7.40 11.44
C ARG A 281 -23.66 -7.86 11.71
N SER A 282 -24.54 -7.86 10.73
CA SER A 282 -25.91 -8.41 10.86
C SER A 282 -25.91 -9.93 10.90
N GLY A 283 -24.94 -10.58 10.25
CA GLY A 283 -24.79 -12.04 10.23
C GLY A 283 -24.19 -12.64 11.51
N TYR A 284 -23.78 -11.82 12.47
CA TYR A 284 -23.10 -12.26 13.69
C TYR A 284 -23.88 -11.84 14.95
N ILE A 285 -23.93 -12.73 15.93
CA ILE A 285 -24.66 -12.51 17.20
C ILE A 285 -23.96 -11.44 18.03
N ARG A 286 -22.63 -11.39 17.95
CA ARG A 286 -21.77 -10.46 18.68
C ARG A 286 -20.72 -9.88 17.74
N ASP A 287 -20.38 -8.62 17.95
CA ASP A 287 -19.48 -7.89 17.06
C ASP A 287 -18.66 -6.85 17.84
N SER A 288 -17.36 -6.73 17.54
CA SER A 288 -16.49 -5.73 18.14
C SER A 288 -15.46 -5.21 17.12
N PHE A 289 -15.21 -3.90 17.15
CA PHE A 289 -14.18 -3.24 16.35
C PHE A 289 -13.23 -2.50 17.30
N LEU A 290 -11.95 -2.88 17.32
CA LEU A 290 -10.91 -2.23 18.11
C LEU A 290 -10.06 -1.35 17.19
N PHE A 291 -10.12 -0.03 17.41
CA PHE A 291 -9.42 0.97 16.60
C PHE A 291 -7.96 1.14 17.04
N ASP A 292 -7.08 1.38 16.08
CA ASP A 292 -5.70 1.84 16.27
C ASP A 292 -4.96 1.14 17.44
N VAL A 293 -4.95 -0.20 17.42
CA VAL A 293 -4.43 -1.03 18.52
C VAL A 293 -2.96 -0.72 18.81
N ARG A 294 -2.14 -0.49 17.77
CA ARG A 294 -0.76 0.00 17.93
C ARG A 294 -0.67 1.29 18.74
N GLU A 295 -1.52 2.27 18.45
CA GLU A 295 -1.50 3.56 19.15
C GLU A 295 -1.96 3.42 20.60
N ALA A 296 -3.03 2.67 20.84
CA ALA A 296 -3.50 2.37 22.19
C ALA A 296 -2.44 1.62 23.00
N SER A 297 -1.76 0.63 22.40
CA SER A 297 -0.68 -0.11 23.04
C SER A 297 0.51 0.79 23.39
N ALA A 298 0.91 1.69 22.50
CA ALA A 298 1.95 2.69 22.77
C ALA A 298 1.60 3.63 23.93
N LYS A 299 0.30 3.90 24.16
CA LYS A 299 -0.23 4.67 25.29
C LYS A 299 -0.49 3.83 26.55
N LYS A 300 -0.14 2.54 26.55
CA LYS A 300 -0.43 1.56 27.63
C LYS A 300 -1.93 1.35 27.89
N GLU A 301 -2.76 1.51 26.86
CA GLU A 301 -4.22 1.37 26.92
C GLU A 301 -4.71 0.01 26.37
N LEU A 302 -3.81 -0.94 26.08
CA LEU A 302 -4.17 -2.29 25.65
C LEU A 302 -5.16 -3.01 26.62
N PRO A 303 -5.03 -2.91 27.96
CA PRO A 303 -6.04 -3.47 28.88
C PRO A 303 -7.45 -2.88 28.66
N SER A 304 -7.54 -1.60 28.27
CA SER A 304 -8.83 -0.95 27.96
C SER A 304 -9.46 -1.52 26.71
N LEU A 305 -8.66 -1.86 25.69
CA LEU A 305 -9.14 -2.52 24.48
C LEU A 305 -9.62 -3.95 24.77
N GLN A 306 -8.88 -4.70 25.59
CA GLN A 306 -9.27 -6.05 26.00
C GLN A 306 -10.59 -6.05 26.80
N ARG A 307 -10.74 -5.11 27.73
CA ARG A 307 -12.00 -4.89 28.47
C ARG A 307 -13.17 -4.55 27.54
N LYS A 308 -12.94 -3.71 26.53
CA LYS A 308 -13.94 -3.39 25.51
C LYS A 308 -14.34 -4.65 24.73
N LEU A 309 -13.37 -5.46 24.30
CA LEU A 309 -13.63 -6.70 23.57
C LEU A 309 -14.51 -7.64 24.40
N ILE A 310 -14.15 -7.90 25.66
CA ILE A 310 -14.95 -8.76 26.56
C ILE A 310 -16.38 -8.23 26.72
N LYS A 311 -16.54 -6.92 26.92
CA LYS A 311 -17.85 -6.29 27.02
C LYS A 311 -18.67 -6.45 25.75
N ASP A 312 -18.08 -6.19 24.59
CA ASP A 312 -18.77 -6.25 23.30
C ASP A 312 -19.18 -7.69 22.93
N LEU A 313 -18.38 -8.69 23.32
CA LEU A 313 -18.63 -10.10 23.00
C LEU A 313 -19.53 -10.80 24.03
N PHE A 314 -19.41 -10.48 25.32
CA PHE A 314 -20.05 -11.23 26.40
C PHE A 314 -21.00 -10.41 27.28
N ASP A 315 -21.16 -9.10 27.03
CA ASP A 315 -21.93 -8.16 27.86
C ASP A 315 -21.49 -8.11 29.35
N GLU A 316 -20.25 -8.52 29.65
CA GLU A 316 -19.67 -8.51 31.00
C GLU A 316 -19.16 -7.13 31.41
N ASP A 317 -19.17 -6.85 32.71
CA ASP A 317 -18.66 -5.58 33.24
C ASP A 317 -17.13 -5.48 32.98
N PRO A 318 -16.66 -4.47 32.24
CA PRO A 318 -15.25 -4.19 32.03
C PRO A 318 -14.40 -4.13 33.29
N ARG A 319 -14.99 -3.81 34.44
CA ARG A 319 -14.28 -3.63 35.72
C ARG A 319 -13.93 -4.95 36.42
N SER A 320 -14.26 -6.09 35.81
CA SER A 320 -14.10 -7.41 36.41
C SER A 320 -12.65 -7.89 36.53
N PHE A 321 -11.68 -7.21 35.90
CA PHE A 321 -10.27 -7.60 35.94
C PHE A 321 -9.31 -6.41 35.84
N HIS A 322 -8.10 -6.58 36.38
CA HIS A 322 -7.12 -5.50 36.60
C HIS A 322 -5.83 -5.66 35.77
N SER A 323 -5.62 -6.80 35.12
CA SER A 323 -4.40 -7.10 34.33
C SER A 323 -4.71 -7.70 32.95
N ILE A 324 -3.72 -7.68 32.05
CA ILE A 324 -3.87 -8.27 30.70
C ILE A 324 -4.01 -9.80 30.80
N GLU A 325 -3.29 -10.40 31.74
CA GLU A 325 -3.26 -11.84 32.00
C GLU A 325 -4.62 -12.35 32.49
N GLU A 326 -5.29 -11.61 33.38
CA GLU A 326 -6.64 -11.94 33.83
C GLU A 326 -7.64 -11.86 32.66
N GLY A 327 -7.58 -10.79 31.85
CA GLY A 327 -8.44 -10.65 30.68
C GLY A 327 -8.20 -11.73 29.62
N ILE A 328 -6.94 -12.18 29.47
CA ILE A 328 -6.55 -13.32 28.64
C ILE A 328 -7.28 -14.58 29.12
N CYS A 329 -7.23 -14.87 30.42
CA CYS A 329 -7.91 -16.04 31.00
C CYS A 329 -9.43 -15.98 30.76
N ILE A 330 -10.06 -14.82 30.96
CA ILE A 330 -11.50 -14.63 30.74
C ILE A 330 -11.87 -14.88 29.28
N LEU A 331 -11.18 -14.21 28.34
CA LEU A 331 -11.43 -14.39 26.91
C LEU A 331 -11.32 -15.87 26.51
N ARG A 332 -10.27 -16.56 26.97
CA ARG A 332 -10.05 -17.98 26.69
C ARG A 332 -11.19 -18.85 27.22
N GLU A 333 -11.58 -18.67 28.47
CA GLU A 333 -12.65 -19.45 29.09
C GLU A 333 -14.00 -19.22 28.38
N ARG A 334 -14.32 -17.95 28.08
CA ARG A 334 -15.62 -17.60 27.47
C ARG A 334 -15.72 -18.05 26.03
N LEU A 335 -14.68 -17.86 25.22
CA LEU A 335 -14.64 -18.34 23.84
C LEU A 335 -14.78 -19.87 23.77
N ALA A 336 -14.12 -20.60 24.68
CA ALA A 336 -14.23 -22.06 24.74
C ALA A 336 -15.65 -22.56 25.08
N LYS A 337 -16.42 -21.80 25.86
CA LYS A 337 -17.81 -22.14 26.25
C LYS A 337 -18.87 -21.64 25.26
N SER A 338 -18.47 -20.96 24.19
CA SER A 338 -19.36 -20.20 23.30
C SER A 338 -19.68 -20.92 21.99
N GLU A 339 -19.79 -22.24 21.98
CA GLU A 339 -19.99 -23.07 20.76
C GLU A 339 -21.17 -22.64 19.87
N MET A 340 -22.18 -21.96 20.43
CA MET A 340 -23.36 -21.46 19.71
C MET A 340 -23.29 -19.97 19.31
N LEU A 341 -22.25 -19.22 19.71
CA LEU A 341 -22.12 -17.81 19.37
C LEU A 341 -21.31 -17.61 18.09
N SER A 342 -21.72 -16.63 17.28
CA SER A 342 -20.96 -16.15 16.12
C SER A 342 -20.44 -14.74 16.39
N PHE A 343 -19.13 -14.55 16.20
CA PHE A 343 -18.43 -13.31 16.47
C PHE A 343 -17.93 -12.66 15.18
N LEU A 344 -18.08 -11.34 15.08
CA LEU A 344 -17.35 -10.51 14.12
C LEU A 344 -16.36 -9.62 14.86
N ILE A 345 -15.07 -9.91 14.74
CA ILE A 345 -14.02 -9.18 15.45
C ILE A 345 -13.14 -8.47 14.41
N VAL A 346 -12.88 -7.18 14.63
CA VAL A 346 -11.94 -6.41 13.82
C VAL A 346 -10.88 -5.79 14.70
N LEU A 347 -9.62 -6.07 14.41
CA LEU A 347 -8.44 -5.52 15.07
C LEU A 347 -7.69 -4.62 14.10
N ASP A 348 -7.70 -3.31 14.34
CA ASP A 348 -7.13 -2.33 13.40
C ASP A 348 -5.71 -1.87 13.80
N ASP A 349 -4.81 -1.79 12.83
CA ASP A 349 -3.41 -1.32 12.94
C ASP A 349 -2.60 -2.10 13.98
N ILE A 350 -2.62 -3.44 13.90
CA ILE A 350 -1.74 -4.34 14.69
C ILE A 350 -0.31 -4.25 14.14
N ASN A 351 0.69 -4.20 15.02
CA ASN A 351 2.11 -4.18 14.60
C ASN A 351 3.06 -5.02 15.49
N ASP A 352 2.53 -5.76 16.47
CA ASP A 352 3.32 -6.63 17.35
C ASP A 352 2.48 -7.88 17.68
N VAL A 353 3.11 -9.05 17.68
CA VAL A 353 2.50 -10.33 18.05
C VAL A 353 1.91 -10.30 19.46
N LYS A 354 2.54 -9.57 20.41
CA LYS A 354 2.03 -9.42 21.78
C LYS A 354 0.67 -8.75 21.85
N GLN A 355 0.37 -7.86 20.91
CA GLN A 355 -0.96 -7.24 20.81
C GLN A 355 -2.00 -8.26 20.37
N LEU A 356 -1.62 -9.14 19.45
CA LEU A 356 -2.47 -10.22 18.98
C LEU A 356 -2.74 -11.22 20.10
N ASP A 357 -1.70 -11.70 20.79
CA ASP A 357 -1.81 -12.67 21.88
C ASP A 357 -2.68 -12.16 23.05
N ALA A 358 -2.69 -10.85 23.29
CA ALA A 358 -3.53 -10.23 24.32
C ALA A 358 -5.03 -10.19 23.94
N LEU A 359 -5.35 -10.19 22.64
CA LEU A 359 -6.70 -9.95 22.11
C LEU A 359 -7.32 -11.19 21.47
N LEU A 360 -6.50 -12.13 20.97
CA LEU A 360 -6.90 -13.34 20.27
C LEU A 360 -6.01 -14.52 20.65
N PHE A 361 -6.63 -15.69 20.78
CA PHE A 361 -5.94 -16.96 20.98
C PHE A 361 -5.87 -17.76 19.69
N MET A 362 -4.72 -17.75 19.02
CA MET A 362 -4.53 -18.45 17.75
C MET A 362 -4.62 -19.97 17.88
N ASP A 363 -4.21 -20.56 19.01
CA ASP A 363 -4.28 -22.01 19.26
C ASP A 363 -5.71 -22.56 19.43
N MET A 364 -6.71 -21.67 19.56
CA MET A 364 -8.11 -22.01 19.77
C MET A 364 -8.95 -21.76 18.51
N GLN A 365 -8.43 -22.09 17.31
CA GLN A 365 -9.13 -21.86 16.04
C GLN A 365 -10.56 -22.43 16.02
N ASN A 366 -10.78 -23.56 16.69
CA ASN A 366 -12.09 -24.20 16.84
C ASN A 366 -13.09 -23.35 17.65
N SER A 367 -12.63 -22.54 18.61
CA SER A 367 -13.48 -21.65 19.42
C SER A 367 -14.05 -20.46 18.64
N TYR A 368 -13.57 -20.23 17.42
CA TYR A 368 -14.10 -19.24 16.50
C TYR A 368 -14.95 -19.87 15.40
N ALA A 369 -15.38 -21.12 15.54
CA ALA A 369 -16.30 -21.75 14.59
C ALA A 369 -17.48 -20.81 14.32
N ASN A 370 -17.79 -20.55 13.05
CA ASN A 370 -18.81 -19.58 12.61
C ASN A 370 -18.49 -18.09 12.83
N SER A 371 -17.26 -17.74 13.21
CA SER A 371 -16.82 -16.37 13.44
C SER A 371 -15.89 -15.87 12.35
N LEU A 372 -15.87 -14.55 12.16
CA LEU A 372 -14.97 -13.85 11.24
C LEU A 372 -14.12 -12.86 12.04
N VAL A 373 -12.81 -13.02 11.93
CA VAL A 373 -11.82 -12.16 12.57
C VAL A 373 -11.01 -11.48 11.46
N ILE A 374 -11.03 -10.15 11.43
CA ILE A 374 -10.29 -9.34 10.46
C ILE A 374 -9.22 -8.56 11.22
N ILE A 375 -7.98 -8.70 10.79
CA ILE A 375 -6.83 -7.99 11.36
C ILE A 375 -6.29 -7.06 10.28
N THR A 376 -6.06 -5.78 10.58
CA THR A 376 -5.33 -4.90 9.67
C THR A 376 -3.91 -4.66 10.19
N THR A 377 -2.93 -4.70 9.31
CA THR A 377 -1.51 -4.52 9.67
C THR A 377 -0.74 -3.85 8.54
N ARG A 378 0.40 -3.25 8.86
CA ARG A 378 1.42 -2.82 7.88
C ARG A 378 2.59 -3.78 7.81
N ASP A 379 2.60 -4.77 8.68
CA ASP A 379 3.66 -5.73 8.90
C ASP A 379 3.08 -7.14 8.69
N LEU A 380 3.35 -7.70 7.52
CA LEU A 380 2.97 -9.06 7.12
C LEU A 380 3.66 -10.09 8.04
N GLY A 381 4.84 -9.78 8.57
CA GLY A 381 5.59 -10.61 9.52
C GLY A 381 4.79 -10.95 10.78
N VAL A 382 3.93 -10.02 11.23
CA VAL A 382 3.03 -10.27 12.37
C VAL A 382 1.98 -11.35 12.05
N LEU A 383 1.53 -11.44 10.80
CA LEU A 383 0.54 -12.43 10.37
C LEU A 383 1.20 -13.79 10.11
N THR A 384 2.34 -13.81 9.41
CA THR A 384 3.07 -15.04 9.08
C THR A 384 3.66 -15.68 10.34
N GLY A 385 4.23 -14.89 11.25
CA GLY A 385 4.77 -15.35 12.53
C GLY A 385 3.73 -15.94 13.49
N THR A 386 2.44 -15.68 13.27
CA THR A 386 1.32 -16.19 14.07
C THR A 386 0.52 -17.29 13.36
N GLY A 387 0.98 -17.72 12.19
CA GLY A 387 0.35 -18.80 11.41
C GLY A 387 -1.02 -18.45 10.84
N ILE A 388 -1.32 -17.16 10.63
CA ILE A 388 -2.58 -16.74 10.03
C ILE A 388 -2.64 -17.24 8.58
N PRO A 389 -3.63 -18.08 8.21
CA PRO A 389 -3.61 -18.80 6.95
C PRO A 389 -4.00 -17.94 5.74
N ILE A 390 -4.76 -16.85 5.95
CA ILE A 390 -5.33 -16.03 4.87
C ILE A 390 -4.85 -14.59 5.02
N CYS A 391 -4.03 -14.15 4.08
CA CYS A 391 -3.51 -12.79 4.01
C CYS A 391 -3.97 -12.09 2.72
N TYR A 392 -4.64 -10.96 2.86
CA TYR A 392 -5.13 -10.11 1.78
C TYR A 392 -4.24 -8.87 1.65
N GLY A 393 -3.42 -8.81 0.61
CA GLY A 393 -2.65 -7.63 0.27
C GLY A 393 -3.54 -6.55 -0.33
N LEU A 394 -3.57 -5.37 0.28
CA LEU A 394 -4.26 -4.19 -0.22
C LEU A 394 -3.28 -3.21 -0.85
N GLU A 395 -3.37 -3.09 -2.16
CA GLU A 395 -2.62 -2.12 -2.97
C GLU A 395 -3.36 -0.76 -3.05
N GLY A 396 -2.71 0.22 -3.69
CA GLY A 396 -3.31 1.53 -3.97
C GLY A 396 -4.49 1.45 -4.95
N MET A 397 -5.11 2.61 -5.19
CA MET A 397 -6.19 2.76 -6.16
C MET A 397 -5.67 2.75 -7.60
N ASN A 398 -6.47 2.18 -8.51
CA ASN A 398 -6.24 2.37 -9.94
C ASN A 398 -6.46 3.84 -10.34
N LYS A 399 -6.06 4.18 -11.57
CA LYS A 399 -6.10 5.56 -12.07
C LYS A 399 -7.51 6.16 -12.06
N ASP A 400 -8.54 5.39 -12.39
CA ASP A 400 -9.91 5.89 -12.51
C ASP A 400 -10.58 6.10 -11.15
N ASP A 401 -10.49 5.12 -10.26
CA ASP A 401 -10.98 5.23 -8.88
C ASP A 401 -10.18 6.32 -8.12
N GLY A 402 -8.88 6.44 -8.38
CA GLY A 402 -8.04 7.50 -7.84
C GLY A 402 -8.41 8.90 -8.35
N ARG A 403 -8.73 9.03 -9.64
CA ARG A 403 -9.27 10.27 -10.23
C ARG A 403 -10.55 10.68 -9.55
N GLU A 404 -11.50 9.75 -9.41
CA GLU A 404 -12.77 10.02 -8.75
C GLU A 404 -12.56 10.50 -7.32
N LEU A 405 -11.74 9.79 -6.53
CA LEU A 405 -11.46 10.17 -5.15
C LEU A 405 -10.82 11.57 -5.05
N PHE A 406 -9.82 11.85 -5.90
CA PHE A 406 -9.18 13.17 -5.92
C PHE A 406 -10.18 14.28 -6.26
N CYS A 407 -11.03 14.08 -7.28
CA CYS A 407 -12.03 15.06 -7.69
C CYS A 407 -13.07 15.33 -6.58
N TRP A 408 -13.49 14.30 -5.83
CA TRP A 408 -14.37 14.51 -4.69
C TRP A 408 -13.73 15.38 -3.61
N HIS A 409 -12.45 15.17 -3.34
CA HIS A 409 -11.71 15.93 -2.31
C HIS A 409 -11.29 17.33 -2.75
N SER A 410 -11.23 17.61 -4.07
CA SER A 410 -10.75 18.89 -4.62
C SER A 410 -11.83 19.76 -5.25
N LEU A 411 -12.85 19.16 -5.88
CA LEU A 411 -13.94 19.84 -6.58
C LEU A 411 -15.31 19.56 -5.97
N GLY A 412 -15.45 18.51 -5.15
CA GLY A 412 -16.74 18.09 -4.60
C GLY A 412 -17.65 17.40 -5.62
N GLN A 413 -17.07 16.84 -6.69
CA GLN A 413 -17.76 16.06 -7.72
C GLN A 413 -16.87 14.89 -8.17
N SER A 414 -17.43 13.89 -8.83
CA SER A 414 -16.72 12.65 -9.19
C SER A 414 -15.74 12.77 -10.37
N HIS A 415 -15.75 13.89 -11.09
CA HIS A 415 -14.98 14.06 -12.32
C HIS A 415 -14.32 15.45 -12.38
N PRO A 416 -13.22 15.62 -13.15
CA PRO A 416 -12.62 16.94 -13.34
C PRO A 416 -13.62 17.92 -13.96
N ALA A 417 -13.56 19.18 -13.53
CA ALA A 417 -14.23 20.27 -14.22
C ALA A 417 -13.48 20.60 -15.51
N SER A 418 -14.19 21.15 -16.51
CA SER A 418 -13.57 21.54 -17.78
C SER A 418 -12.40 22.51 -17.55
N GLY A 419 -11.23 22.18 -18.09
CA GLY A 419 -9.97 22.93 -17.92
C GLY A 419 -9.07 22.42 -16.80
N TYR A 420 -9.58 21.58 -15.89
CA TYR A 420 -8.80 21.04 -14.77
C TYR A 420 -8.19 19.66 -15.07
N GLU A 421 -8.51 19.03 -16.20
CA GLU A 421 -8.14 17.65 -16.53
C GLU A 421 -6.62 17.44 -16.45
N ASN A 422 -5.84 18.33 -17.08
CA ASN A 422 -4.37 18.23 -17.11
C ASN A 422 -3.74 18.37 -15.71
N VAL A 423 -4.28 19.27 -14.89
CA VAL A 423 -3.75 19.50 -13.54
C VAL A 423 -4.13 18.35 -12.61
N VAL A 424 -5.34 17.82 -12.74
CA VAL A 424 -5.79 16.61 -12.04
C VAL A 424 -4.88 15.43 -12.41
N ASP A 425 -4.66 15.17 -13.70
CA ASP A 425 -3.78 14.07 -14.14
C ASP A 425 -2.34 14.26 -13.61
N GLY A 426 -1.85 15.50 -13.51
CA GLY A 426 -0.58 15.81 -12.86
C GLY A 426 -0.54 15.43 -11.37
N PHE A 427 -1.61 15.70 -10.61
CA PHE A 427 -1.71 15.25 -9.22
C PHE A 427 -1.82 13.73 -9.10
N LEU A 428 -2.55 13.07 -10.01
CA LEU A 428 -2.66 11.61 -10.00
C LEU A 428 -1.31 10.92 -10.21
N GLN A 429 -0.45 11.50 -11.07
CA GLN A 429 0.92 11.04 -11.24
C GLN A 429 1.72 11.14 -9.93
N VAL A 430 1.63 12.29 -9.23
CA VAL A 430 2.33 12.48 -7.95
C VAL A 430 1.79 11.55 -6.85
N CYS A 431 0.48 11.32 -6.80
CA CYS A 431 -0.14 10.48 -5.77
C CYS A 431 0.11 8.98 -5.98
N ALA A 432 0.40 8.57 -7.22
CA ALA A 432 0.63 7.18 -7.62
C ALA A 432 -0.43 6.19 -7.10
N GLY A 433 -1.70 6.63 -7.06
CA GLY A 433 -2.82 5.81 -6.58
C GLY A 433 -2.93 5.66 -5.06
N LEU A 434 -2.06 6.27 -4.24
CA LEU A 434 -2.18 6.18 -2.78
C LEU A 434 -3.39 6.98 -2.25
N PRO A 435 -4.41 6.33 -1.65
CA PRO A 435 -5.62 7.03 -1.20
C PRO A 435 -5.35 8.19 -0.25
N LEU A 436 -4.44 8.02 0.71
CA LEU A 436 -4.06 9.10 1.63
C LEU A 436 -3.54 10.34 0.88
N SER A 437 -2.69 10.14 -0.12
CA SER A 437 -2.09 11.24 -0.89
C SER A 437 -3.14 11.99 -1.70
N LEU A 438 -4.03 11.26 -2.37
CA LEU A 438 -5.15 11.81 -3.14
C LEU A 438 -6.04 12.70 -2.27
N GLN A 439 -6.35 12.25 -1.05
CA GLN A 439 -7.21 13.00 -0.11
C GLN A 439 -6.51 14.26 0.43
N VAL A 440 -5.24 14.13 0.83
CA VAL A 440 -4.47 15.24 1.42
C VAL A 440 -4.26 16.34 0.37
N LEU A 441 -3.73 15.99 -0.80
CA LEU A 441 -3.47 16.97 -1.85
C LEU A 441 -4.76 17.54 -2.45
N GLY A 442 -5.78 16.69 -2.66
CA GLY A 442 -7.08 17.15 -3.15
C GLY A 442 -7.71 18.18 -2.21
N ARG A 443 -7.66 17.95 -0.90
CA ARG A 443 -8.19 18.89 0.10
C ARG A 443 -7.43 20.22 0.14
N HIS A 444 -6.12 20.22 -0.15
CA HIS A 444 -5.30 21.44 -0.17
C HIS A 444 -5.68 22.41 -1.30
N VAL A 445 -6.17 21.87 -2.41
CA VAL A 445 -6.59 22.67 -3.57
C VAL A 445 -8.10 22.94 -3.60
N TYR A 446 -8.85 22.41 -2.63
CA TYR A 446 -10.31 22.58 -2.55
C TYR A 446 -10.71 24.05 -2.43
N GLY A 447 -11.61 24.49 -3.32
CA GLY A 447 -12.10 25.86 -3.37
C GLY A 447 -11.05 26.90 -3.84
N LYS A 448 -9.93 26.45 -4.41
CA LYS A 448 -8.87 27.32 -4.94
C LYS A 448 -8.97 27.46 -6.47
N PRO A 449 -8.56 28.61 -7.04
CA PRO A 449 -8.51 28.80 -8.50
C PRO A 449 -7.44 27.93 -9.15
N GLU A 450 -7.58 27.63 -10.45
CA GLU A 450 -6.69 26.72 -11.20
C GLU A 450 -5.19 27.09 -11.09
N HIS A 451 -4.83 28.38 -11.15
CA HIS A 451 -3.42 28.80 -11.02
C HIS A 451 -2.79 28.35 -9.70
N TYR A 452 -3.56 28.29 -8.62
CA TYR A 452 -3.09 27.81 -7.32
C TYR A 452 -2.79 26.32 -7.37
N TRP A 453 -3.61 25.55 -8.11
CA TRP A 453 -3.40 24.12 -8.28
C TRP A 453 -2.08 23.84 -9.00
N GLN A 454 -1.73 24.64 -10.01
CA GLN A 454 -0.45 24.51 -10.72
C GLN A 454 0.75 24.78 -9.79
N LEU A 455 0.65 25.79 -8.92
CA LEU A 455 1.68 26.08 -7.91
C LEU A 455 1.81 24.94 -6.88
N GLU A 456 0.69 24.43 -6.38
CA GLU A 456 0.68 23.32 -5.41
C GLU A 456 1.19 22.02 -6.04
N LEU A 457 0.84 21.74 -7.30
CA LEU A 457 1.38 20.61 -8.06
C LEU A 457 2.90 20.73 -8.23
N GLY A 458 3.39 21.93 -8.56
CA GLY A 458 4.82 22.22 -8.66
C GLY A 458 5.57 22.05 -7.33
N LYS A 459 4.90 22.28 -6.20
CA LYS A 459 5.44 22.00 -4.86
C LYS A 459 5.42 20.49 -4.55
N ALA A 460 4.31 19.81 -4.84
CA ALA A 460 4.15 18.38 -4.59
C ALA A 460 5.13 17.51 -5.40
N ARG A 461 5.56 17.96 -6.59
CA ARG A 461 6.61 17.33 -7.39
C ARG A 461 8.03 17.46 -6.79
N ARG A 462 8.25 18.43 -5.91
CA ARG A 462 9.58 18.73 -5.33
C ARG A 462 9.77 18.15 -3.93
N SER A 463 8.68 18.07 -3.15
CA SER A 463 8.74 17.64 -1.76
C SER A 463 7.44 16.97 -1.35
N MET A 464 7.55 15.89 -0.58
CA MET A 464 6.40 15.20 -0.01
C MET A 464 5.69 16.07 1.03
N HIS A 465 4.36 16.08 0.99
CA HIS A 465 3.57 16.74 2.01
C HIS A 465 3.77 16.09 3.39
N ARG A 466 3.90 16.92 4.44
CA ARG A 466 4.17 16.48 5.81
C ARG A 466 3.24 15.37 6.30
N ASP A 467 1.93 15.53 6.16
CA ASP A 467 0.95 14.54 6.64
C ASP A 467 1.09 13.17 5.97
N ILE A 468 1.55 13.15 4.71
CA ILE A 468 1.81 11.91 3.95
C ILE A 468 3.12 11.30 4.47
N LYS A 469 4.17 12.14 4.59
CA LYS A 469 5.49 11.77 5.11
C LYS A 469 5.38 11.13 6.50
N ASP A 470 4.71 11.80 7.44
CA ASP A 470 4.55 11.33 8.82
C ASP A 470 3.83 9.96 8.88
N ARG A 471 2.84 9.72 8.00
CA ARG A 471 2.11 8.44 7.99
C ARG A 471 2.91 7.30 7.38
N LEU A 472 3.70 7.55 6.33
CA LEU A 472 4.56 6.53 5.68
C LEU A 472 5.79 6.22 6.53
N LYS A 473 6.36 7.24 7.18
CA LYS A 473 7.57 7.12 7.99
C LYS A 473 7.40 6.18 9.18
N ILE A 474 6.19 5.96 9.68
CA ILE A 474 5.88 4.98 10.73
C ILE A 474 6.51 3.60 10.48
N SER A 475 6.37 3.06 9.26
CA SER A 475 6.90 1.73 8.94
C SER A 475 8.43 1.75 8.79
N VAL A 476 8.97 2.87 8.29
CA VAL A 476 10.42 3.07 8.11
C VAL A 476 11.12 3.30 9.46
N ASP A 477 10.53 4.06 10.38
CA ASP A 477 11.11 4.33 11.70
C ASP A 477 11.25 3.07 12.54
N ALA A 478 10.39 2.07 12.32
CA ALA A 478 10.42 0.75 12.95
C ALA A 478 11.52 -0.18 12.42
N LEU A 479 12.23 0.21 11.35
CA LEU A 479 13.39 -0.52 10.85
C LEU A 479 14.62 -0.25 11.72
N ASP A 480 15.52 -1.22 11.77
CA ASP A 480 16.85 -1.03 12.35
C ASP A 480 17.74 -0.15 11.46
N TRP A 481 19.00 0.02 11.87
CA TRP A 481 19.92 0.89 11.13
C TRP A 481 20.33 0.32 9.76
N GLU A 482 20.60 -0.98 9.66
CA GLU A 482 21.04 -1.65 8.41
C GLU A 482 19.89 -1.67 7.39
N GLU A 483 18.70 -2.04 7.85
CA GLU A 483 17.47 -2.03 7.08
C GLU A 483 17.15 -0.63 6.54
N LYS A 484 17.33 0.41 7.36
CA LYS A 484 17.18 1.81 6.91
C LYS A 484 18.18 2.16 5.81
N GLN A 485 19.42 1.69 5.88
CA GLN A 485 20.40 1.94 4.81
C GLN A 485 19.95 1.29 3.51
N ILE A 486 19.58 0.01 3.56
CA ILE A 486 19.13 -0.76 2.39
C ILE A 486 17.85 -0.16 1.79
N PHE A 487 16.87 0.23 2.61
CA PHE A 487 15.66 0.92 2.16
C PHE A 487 15.96 2.15 1.30
N MET A 488 16.85 3.01 1.80
CA MET A 488 17.17 4.23 1.09
C MET A 488 18.10 3.98 -0.12
N ASP A 489 18.98 2.97 -0.09
CA ASP A 489 19.76 2.55 -1.26
C ASP A 489 18.84 2.07 -2.38
N ILE A 490 17.79 1.30 -2.04
CA ILE A 490 16.74 0.91 -2.99
C ILE A 490 16.04 2.14 -3.54
N ALA A 491 15.61 3.06 -2.68
CA ALA A 491 14.94 4.29 -3.10
C ALA A 491 15.78 5.15 -4.06
N CYS A 492 17.08 5.23 -3.83
CA CYS A 492 18.01 6.01 -4.64
C CYS A 492 18.38 5.31 -5.96
N PHE A 493 18.71 4.01 -5.91
CA PHE A 493 19.41 3.32 -7.01
C PHE A 493 18.72 2.07 -7.53
N PHE A 494 18.09 1.29 -6.65
CA PHE A 494 17.59 -0.06 -7.01
C PHE A 494 16.07 -0.16 -7.17
N ALA A 495 15.36 0.95 -7.08
CA ALA A 495 13.93 1.00 -7.38
C ALA A 495 13.71 0.62 -8.85
N ASN A 496 12.86 -0.39 -9.05
CA ASN A 496 12.58 -1.02 -10.33
C ASN A 496 13.82 -1.65 -11.00
N LYS A 497 14.80 -2.13 -10.20
CA LYS A 497 16.00 -2.84 -10.66
C LYS A 497 15.96 -4.33 -10.23
N PRO A 498 16.76 -5.21 -10.84
CA PRO A 498 16.76 -6.63 -10.49
C PRO A 498 17.37 -6.81 -9.09
N LYS A 499 16.74 -7.67 -8.28
CA LYS A 499 17.14 -7.97 -6.91
C LYS A 499 18.56 -8.51 -6.86
N SER A 500 18.98 -9.36 -7.81
CA SER A 500 20.36 -9.87 -7.86
C SER A 500 21.42 -8.76 -8.00
N VAL A 501 21.11 -7.67 -8.72
CA VAL A 501 22.04 -6.54 -8.88
C VAL A 501 22.13 -5.73 -7.59
N ALA A 502 21.00 -5.54 -6.91
CA ALA A 502 20.98 -4.87 -5.61
C ALA A 502 21.77 -5.68 -4.57
N ILE A 503 21.52 -6.99 -4.46
CA ILE A 503 22.23 -7.89 -3.52
C ILE A 503 23.74 -7.85 -3.76
N ARG A 504 24.18 -7.97 -5.01
CA ARG A 504 25.60 -7.87 -5.37
C ARG A 504 26.24 -6.55 -4.95
N SER A 505 25.46 -5.47 -4.96
CA SER A 505 25.96 -4.14 -4.54
C SER A 505 26.17 -4.04 -3.03
N TRP A 506 25.57 -4.94 -2.24
CA TRP A 506 25.77 -5.02 -0.80
C TRP A 506 26.70 -6.17 -0.37
N GLU A 507 27.24 -6.96 -1.30
CA GLU A 507 28.24 -7.99 -1.02
C GLU A 507 29.50 -7.36 -0.42
N GLY A 508 30.02 -7.94 0.67
CA GLY A 508 31.18 -7.40 1.39
C GLY A 508 30.90 -6.26 2.38
N SER A 509 29.65 -5.78 2.49
CA SER A 509 29.24 -4.76 3.49
C SER A 509 29.24 -5.27 4.93
N GLY A 510 29.17 -6.59 5.12
CA GLY A 510 28.95 -7.24 6.42
C GLY A 510 27.51 -7.20 6.92
N TRP A 511 26.57 -6.62 6.15
CA TRP A 511 25.15 -6.54 6.53
C TRP A 511 24.40 -7.84 6.28
N SER A 512 23.32 -8.02 7.04
CA SER A 512 22.40 -9.14 6.84
C SER A 512 21.38 -8.83 5.74
N VAL A 513 21.86 -8.67 4.50
CA VAL A 513 21.08 -8.19 3.34
C VAL A 513 19.78 -8.96 3.12
N HIS A 514 19.83 -10.30 3.18
CA HIS A 514 18.65 -11.13 2.96
C HIS A 514 17.58 -10.91 4.04
N LEU A 515 17.98 -10.81 5.32
CA LEU A 515 17.06 -10.51 6.41
C LEU A 515 16.48 -9.11 6.26
N ALA A 516 17.30 -8.12 5.92
CA ALA A 516 16.83 -6.76 5.72
C ALA A 516 15.80 -6.66 4.57
N LEU A 517 16.04 -7.35 3.44
CA LEU A 517 15.07 -7.39 2.34
C LEU A 517 13.75 -8.06 2.74
N GLU A 518 13.82 -9.15 3.52
CA GLU A 518 12.63 -9.81 4.08
C GLU A 518 11.86 -8.87 5.00
N MET A 519 12.54 -8.13 5.88
CA MET A 519 11.94 -7.15 6.78
C MET A 519 11.30 -5.97 6.05
N LEU A 520 11.91 -5.48 4.97
CA LEU A 520 11.31 -4.44 4.11
C LEU A 520 10.05 -4.94 3.41
N LYS A 521 10.06 -6.20 2.95
CA LYS A 521 8.89 -6.84 2.35
C LYS A 521 7.77 -7.03 3.36
N ASP A 522 8.10 -7.53 4.55
CA ASP A 522 7.12 -7.73 5.62
C ASP A 522 6.47 -6.40 6.00
N LYS A 523 7.23 -5.32 6.12
CA LYS A 523 6.69 -3.98 6.40
C LYS A 523 6.02 -3.28 5.20
N CYS A 524 5.82 -3.99 4.09
CA CYS A 524 5.19 -3.51 2.86
C CYS A 524 5.88 -2.26 2.30
N LEU A 525 7.21 -2.18 2.44
CA LEU A 525 8.02 -1.06 1.96
C LEU A 525 8.62 -1.32 0.58
N VAL A 526 8.83 -2.60 0.24
CA VAL A 526 9.36 -3.06 -1.04
C VAL A 526 8.59 -4.30 -1.45
N ASP A 527 8.21 -4.38 -2.71
CA ASP A 527 7.64 -5.57 -3.34
C ASP A 527 8.67 -6.24 -4.23
N GLU A 528 8.56 -7.55 -4.38
CA GLU A 528 9.31 -8.32 -5.37
C GLU A 528 8.36 -8.71 -6.51
N ILE A 529 8.67 -8.30 -7.73
CA ILE A 529 7.84 -8.58 -8.91
C ILE A 529 8.66 -9.30 -9.98
N GLU A 530 7.99 -9.98 -10.92
CA GLU A 530 8.68 -10.50 -12.10
C GLU A 530 9.37 -9.35 -12.85
N THR A 531 10.64 -9.52 -13.22
CA THR A 531 11.46 -8.50 -13.90
C THR A 531 10.83 -7.99 -15.20
N CYS A 532 10.06 -8.82 -15.91
CA CYS A 532 9.32 -8.44 -17.11
C CYS A 532 8.17 -7.44 -16.85
N ARG A 533 7.79 -7.22 -15.58
CA ARG A 533 6.75 -6.27 -15.15
C ARG A 533 7.33 -4.96 -14.60
N LEU A 534 8.64 -4.76 -14.70
CA LEU A 534 9.28 -3.50 -14.32
C LEU A 534 9.08 -2.46 -15.43
N ASP A 535 8.67 -1.25 -15.06
CA ASP A 535 8.67 -0.08 -15.96
C ASP A 535 10.12 0.43 -16.14
N VAL A 536 10.92 -0.28 -16.94
CA VAL A 536 12.31 0.11 -17.27
C VAL A 536 12.41 0.67 -18.68
N ALA A 537 13.14 1.77 -18.81
CA ALA A 537 13.52 2.36 -20.10
C ALA A 537 14.66 1.58 -20.80
N GLU A 538 15.32 0.67 -20.10
CA GLU A 538 16.44 -0.11 -20.62
C GLU A 538 15.98 -1.44 -21.25
N PRO A 539 16.63 -1.91 -22.33
CA PRO A 539 16.24 -3.12 -23.02
C PRO A 539 16.36 -4.39 -22.16
N MET A 540 15.36 -5.26 -22.26
CA MET A 540 15.18 -6.52 -21.52
C MET A 540 16.34 -7.54 -21.62
N TRP A 541 17.30 -7.36 -22.54
CA TRP A 541 18.43 -8.28 -22.76
C TRP A 541 19.69 -7.98 -21.94
N VAL A 542 19.72 -6.89 -21.15
CA VAL A 542 20.83 -6.57 -20.22
C VAL A 542 20.81 -7.46 -18.95
N TRP A 543 19.76 -8.27 -18.77
CA TRP A 543 19.40 -8.95 -17.53
C TRP A 543 19.33 -10.45 -17.82
N ASP A 544 19.97 -11.27 -16.98
CA ASP A 544 20.05 -12.71 -17.22
C ASP A 544 18.64 -13.34 -17.28
N ARG A 545 18.39 -14.19 -18.28
CA ARG A 545 17.06 -14.73 -18.55
C ARG A 545 16.70 -15.78 -17.50
N GLY A 546 15.64 -15.51 -16.73
CA GLY A 546 14.66 -16.56 -16.43
C GLY A 546 14.05 -16.61 -15.03
N THR A 547 14.64 -16.02 -14.00
CA THR A 547 14.16 -16.22 -12.60
C THR A 547 14.37 -15.07 -11.63
N ASP A 548 15.05 -13.98 -12.02
CA ASP A 548 15.32 -12.88 -11.09
C ASP A 548 14.07 -12.01 -10.87
N LEU A 549 13.87 -11.61 -9.61
CA LEU A 549 12.79 -10.74 -9.18
C LEU A 549 13.26 -9.28 -9.22
N GLY A 550 12.42 -8.36 -9.65
CA GLY A 550 12.63 -6.93 -9.57
C GLY A 550 12.21 -6.38 -8.21
N LEU A 551 12.98 -5.44 -7.67
CA LEU A 551 12.61 -4.68 -6.47
C LEU A 551 11.71 -3.51 -6.89
N ARG A 552 10.42 -3.60 -6.60
CA ARG A 552 9.45 -2.51 -6.81
C ARG A 552 9.27 -1.74 -5.52
N MET A 553 9.33 -0.42 -5.61
CA MET A 553 9.02 0.49 -4.49
C MET A 553 7.97 1.49 -4.94
N HIS A 554 6.93 1.70 -4.13
CA HIS A 554 5.91 2.71 -4.41
C HIS A 554 6.55 4.10 -4.51
N ASP A 555 6.10 4.95 -5.44
CA ASP A 555 6.71 6.26 -5.72
C ASP A 555 6.87 7.12 -4.45
N HIS A 556 5.84 7.22 -3.61
CA HIS A 556 5.96 7.89 -2.32
C HIS A 556 7.00 7.28 -1.36
N LEU A 557 7.19 5.96 -1.30
CA LEU A 557 8.25 5.39 -0.48
C LEU A 557 9.63 5.68 -1.05
N ARG A 558 9.74 5.66 -2.39
CA ARG A 558 10.98 6.03 -3.09
C ARG A 558 11.35 7.48 -2.82
N ASP A 559 10.39 8.38 -2.92
CA ASP A 559 10.62 9.81 -2.66
C ASP A 559 10.94 10.06 -1.18
N LEU A 560 10.27 9.34 -0.27
CA LEU A 560 10.61 9.37 1.16
C LEU A 560 12.05 8.90 1.42
N GLY A 561 12.47 7.77 0.83
CA GLY A 561 13.82 7.25 0.98
C GLY A 561 14.88 8.20 0.40
N ARG A 562 14.59 8.88 -0.71
CA ARG A 562 15.45 9.92 -1.30
C ARG A 562 15.54 11.18 -0.44
N GLU A 563 14.43 11.64 0.13
CA GLU A 563 14.44 12.75 1.08
C GLU A 563 15.26 12.40 2.32
N MET A 564 15.06 11.19 2.88
CA MET A 564 15.85 10.71 4.01
C MET A 564 17.34 10.58 3.68
N ALA A 565 17.67 10.19 2.44
CA ALA A 565 19.04 10.17 1.95
C ALA A 565 19.69 11.55 2.01
N ASN A 566 18.96 12.57 1.55
CA ASN A 566 19.44 13.94 1.51
C ASN A 566 19.54 14.57 2.92
N GLU A 567 18.64 14.20 3.83
CA GLU A 567 18.66 14.63 5.24
C GLU A 567 19.77 13.96 6.06
N SER A 568 20.08 12.70 5.73
CA SER A 568 21.24 12.02 6.30
C SER A 568 22.50 12.66 5.71
N ASN A 569 23.26 13.41 6.51
CA ASN A 569 24.57 13.97 6.13
C ASN A 569 25.64 12.88 5.87
N ASN A 570 25.25 11.76 5.26
CA ASN A 570 26.03 10.56 5.06
C ASN A 570 26.37 10.48 3.56
N PRO A 571 27.56 10.93 3.13
CA PRO A 571 28.01 10.83 1.73
C PRO A 571 28.23 9.38 1.27
N ARG A 572 27.83 8.38 2.07
CA ARG A 572 28.00 6.94 1.83
C ARG A 572 27.22 6.39 0.62
N ARG A 573 26.37 7.17 -0.04
CA ARG A 573 25.60 6.73 -1.22
C ARG A 573 26.24 7.10 -2.57
N LEU A 574 27.52 6.80 -2.68
CA LEU A 574 28.17 6.33 -3.92
C LEU A 574 29.47 5.57 -3.51
N TRP A 575 29.38 4.82 -2.42
CA TRP A 575 30.48 4.31 -1.63
C TRP A 575 30.00 2.96 -1.05
N ARG A 576 30.81 1.97 -0.72
CA ARG A 576 32.14 2.04 -0.11
C ARG A 576 32.74 0.64 -0.12
N SER A 577 33.85 0.44 -0.81
CA SER A 577 34.94 -0.30 -0.18
C SER A 577 36.08 0.69 0.05
N GLN A 578 36.76 0.57 1.18
CA GLN A 578 38.04 1.25 1.42
C GLN A 578 39.17 0.62 0.57
N ASP A 579 38.83 -0.29 -0.35
CA ASP A 579 39.76 -1.13 -1.10
C ASP A 579 39.68 -0.92 -2.62
N LEU A 580 38.90 0.07 -3.09
CA LEU A 580 38.62 0.27 -4.51
C LEU A 580 39.84 0.85 -5.24
N LYS A 581 40.66 -0.05 -5.80
CA LYS A 581 41.89 0.27 -6.55
C LYS A 581 41.65 0.59 -8.02
N SER A 582 40.52 0.22 -8.59
CA SER A 582 40.20 0.48 -10.00
C SER A 582 38.73 0.83 -10.17
N LEU A 583 38.43 1.90 -10.92
CA LEU A 583 37.08 2.41 -11.19
C LEU A 583 36.98 2.58 -12.69
N GLU A 584 36.04 1.86 -13.29
CA GLU A 584 35.71 2.00 -14.70
C GLU A 584 34.30 2.58 -14.82
N LEU A 585 34.18 3.71 -15.53
CA LEU A 585 32.91 4.35 -15.81
C LEU A 585 32.67 4.28 -17.32
N GLU A 586 31.91 3.27 -17.74
CA GLU A 586 31.46 3.11 -19.13
C GLU A 586 29.96 3.40 -19.24
N GLY A 587 29.52 4.17 -20.23
CA GLY A 587 28.12 4.24 -20.64
C GLY A 587 27.15 5.10 -19.80
N PHE A 588 27.63 5.90 -18.84
CA PHE A 588 26.81 6.76 -17.96
C PHE A 588 26.26 8.06 -18.60
N GLN A 589 25.89 8.04 -19.88
CA GLN A 589 25.56 9.26 -20.64
C GLN A 589 24.36 10.07 -20.10
N SER A 590 23.33 9.48 -19.48
CA SER A 590 22.13 10.23 -18.99
C SER A 590 22.25 10.79 -17.57
N ILE A 591 22.98 10.10 -16.69
CA ILE A 591 23.24 10.54 -15.31
C ILE A 591 24.39 11.57 -15.31
N LEU A 592 25.47 11.30 -16.07
CA LEU A 592 26.59 12.23 -16.23
C LEU A 592 26.32 13.39 -17.20
N SER A 593 25.27 13.35 -18.02
CA SER A 593 24.82 14.56 -18.74
C SER A 593 23.99 15.50 -17.86
N GLN A 594 23.36 14.99 -16.79
CA GLN A 594 22.69 15.81 -15.77
C GLN A 594 23.66 16.29 -14.68
N THR A 595 24.72 15.51 -14.37
CA THR A 595 25.75 15.88 -13.39
C THR A 595 27.02 16.34 -14.08
N LYS A 596 27.57 17.52 -13.75
CA LYS A 596 28.72 18.16 -14.44
C LYS A 596 30.07 17.41 -14.35
N GLY A 597 30.11 16.19 -13.83
CA GLY A 597 31.28 15.35 -13.58
C GLY A 597 30.92 14.03 -12.88
N ILE A 598 31.93 13.21 -12.54
CA ILE A 598 31.75 12.04 -11.66
C ILE A 598 31.12 12.51 -10.35
N PRO A 599 30.00 11.94 -9.88
CA PRO A 599 29.30 12.52 -8.74
C PRO A 599 30.12 12.34 -7.45
N SER A 600 30.18 13.40 -6.64
CA SER A 600 31.05 13.51 -5.45
C SER A 600 30.88 12.42 -4.40
N CYS A 601 29.77 11.70 -4.44
CA CYS A 601 29.54 10.63 -3.50
C CYS A 601 30.39 9.38 -3.83
N ILE A 602 31.14 9.31 -4.93
CA ILE A 602 32.19 8.29 -5.15
C ILE A 602 33.49 8.82 -4.55
N HIS A 603 34.09 8.14 -3.55
CA HIS A 603 35.48 8.47 -3.18
C HIS A 603 36.49 7.60 -3.89
N LEU A 604 37.60 8.26 -4.20
CA LEU A 604 38.65 7.81 -5.12
C LEU A 604 40.03 7.75 -4.43
N GLN A 605 40.13 7.88 -3.10
CA GLN A 605 41.42 8.09 -2.41
C GLN A 605 42.44 6.94 -2.57
N ASN A 606 41.96 5.70 -2.72
CA ASN A 606 42.79 4.51 -2.95
C ASN A 606 42.78 4.06 -4.41
N LEU A 607 42.24 4.88 -5.30
CA LEU A 607 42.08 4.55 -6.70
C LEU A 607 43.42 4.63 -7.42
N GLN A 608 43.83 3.51 -8.01
CA GLN A 608 45.06 3.34 -8.76
C GLN A 608 44.82 3.35 -10.28
N CYS A 609 43.62 2.97 -10.73
CA CYS A 609 43.26 2.96 -12.14
C CYS A 609 41.88 3.61 -12.34
N LEU A 610 41.78 4.56 -13.27
CA LEU A 610 40.54 5.20 -13.68
C LEU A 610 40.41 5.07 -15.20
N ARG A 611 39.38 4.36 -15.66
CA ARG A 611 39.05 4.27 -17.09
C ARG A 611 37.68 4.84 -17.36
N ILE A 612 37.61 5.73 -18.34
CA ILE A 612 36.36 6.38 -18.74
C ILE A 612 36.24 6.27 -20.24
N ASN A 613 35.19 5.58 -20.68
CA ASN A 613 34.93 5.34 -22.10
C ASN A 613 33.52 5.82 -22.47
N ASN A 614 33.38 6.43 -23.66
CA ASN A 614 32.08 6.80 -24.25
C ASN A 614 31.19 7.74 -23.41
N GLY A 615 31.76 8.79 -22.80
CA GLY A 615 31.02 9.80 -22.01
C GLY A 615 30.91 11.19 -22.65
N HIS A 616 29.95 12.00 -22.16
CA HIS A 616 29.90 13.46 -22.36
C HIS A 616 30.07 14.13 -20.99
N LEU A 617 31.21 14.77 -20.75
CA LEU A 617 31.55 15.38 -19.48
C LEU A 617 31.96 16.83 -19.67
N ARG A 618 31.57 17.71 -18.74
CA ARG A 618 32.13 19.05 -18.71
C ARG A 618 33.56 19.05 -18.15
N ARG A 619 33.79 18.28 -17.08
CA ARG A 619 35.08 18.05 -16.40
C ARG A 619 35.11 16.62 -15.82
N LEU A 620 36.30 16.03 -15.61
CA LEU A 620 36.45 14.71 -14.96
C LEU A 620 36.06 14.73 -13.48
N TRP A 621 36.60 15.69 -12.75
CA TRP A 621 36.26 15.99 -11.37
C TRP A 621 35.93 17.47 -11.26
N GLU A 622 34.98 17.81 -10.38
CA GLU A 622 34.77 19.20 -10.02
C GLU A 622 35.99 19.70 -9.24
N SER A 623 36.36 20.99 -9.39
CA SER A 623 37.59 21.61 -8.86
C SER A 623 37.84 21.48 -7.34
N HIS A 624 36.86 21.00 -6.59
CA HIS A 624 36.90 20.83 -5.14
C HIS A 624 36.86 19.34 -4.71
N ILE A 625 36.63 18.41 -5.63
CA ILE A 625 36.78 16.97 -5.39
C ILE A 625 38.28 16.64 -5.44
N GLN A 626 38.81 15.96 -4.43
CA GLN A 626 40.21 15.54 -4.44
C GLN A 626 40.45 14.53 -5.55
N ALA A 627 41.34 14.87 -6.48
CA ALA A 627 41.86 13.93 -7.45
C ALA A 627 42.49 12.73 -6.72
N PRO A 628 42.35 11.51 -7.26
CA PRO A 628 42.87 10.29 -6.63
C PRO A 628 44.40 10.35 -6.48
N SER A 629 44.90 10.44 -5.25
CA SER A 629 46.33 10.64 -4.95
C SER A 629 47.21 9.40 -5.14
N GLN A 630 46.62 8.24 -5.46
CA GLN A 630 47.34 7.00 -5.74
C GLN A 630 47.15 6.54 -7.18
N LEU A 631 46.58 7.39 -8.05
CA LEU A 631 46.26 7.02 -9.41
C LEU A 631 47.55 6.80 -10.20
N LYS A 632 47.70 5.59 -10.73
CA LYS A 632 48.80 5.14 -11.59
C LYS A 632 48.41 5.13 -13.06
N GLU A 633 47.16 4.81 -13.36
CA GLU A 633 46.66 4.68 -14.71
C GLU A 633 45.42 5.56 -14.90
N LEU A 634 45.47 6.42 -15.91
CA LEU A 634 44.33 7.22 -16.37
C LEU A 634 44.10 6.95 -17.85
N GLN A 635 42.95 6.36 -18.17
CA GLN A 635 42.51 6.12 -19.54
C GLN A 635 41.21 6.85 -19.81
N ILE A 636 41.21 7.69 -20.83
CA ILE A 636 40.02 8.38 -21.33
C ILE A 636 39.95 8.11 -22.82
N SER A 637 38.96 7.33 -23.24
CA SER A 637 38.77 6.99 -24.65
C SER A 637 37.36 7.34 -25.09
N GLN A 638 37.22 7.83 -26.32
CA GLN A 638 35.93 8.13 -26.98
C GLN A 638 34.99 9.01 -26.12
N THR A 639 35.55 9.89 -25.30
CA THR A 639 34.81 10.73 -24.34
C THR A 639 35.00 12.20 -24.71
N SER A 640 33.91 12.96 -24.80
CA SER A 640 33.96 14.40 -25.05
C SER A 640 34.04 15.17 -23.73
N LEU A 641 35.00 16.10 -23.67
CA LEU A 641 35.31 16.91 -22.51
C LEU A 641 35.27 18.40 -22.87
N GLU A 642 34.39 19.17 -22.23
CA GLU A 642 34.30 20.62 -22.48
C GLU A 642 35.52 21.37 -21.94
N GLU A 643 36.11 20.92 -20.84
CA GLU A 643 37.33 21.49 -20.23
C GLU A 643 38.29 20.36 -19.81
N PHE A 644 39.57 20.50 -20.12
CA PHE A 644 40.58 19.52 -19.72
C PHE A 644 40.81 19.55 -18.19
N PRO A 645 40.98 18.40 -17.53
CA PRO A 645 41.15 18.35 -16.07
C PRO A 645 42.52 18.91 -15.66
N ASP A 646 42.58 19.51 -14.46
CA ASP A 646 43.86 19.81 -13.83
C ASP A 646 44.47 18.54 -13.27
N LEU A 647 45.51 18.03 -13.94
CA LEU A 647 46.20 16.80 -13.58
C LEU A 647 47.45 17.03 -12.71
N SER A 648 47.76 18.27 -12.34
CA SER A 648 48.99 18.63 -11.59
C SER A 648 49.15 17.89 -10.25
N ARG A 649 48.04 17.46 -9.64
CA ARG A 649 48.01 16.79 -8.33
C ARG A 649 48.22 15.27 -8.37
N ILE A 650 48.17 14.67 -9.55
CA ILE A 650 48.42 13.25 -9.77
C ILE A 650 49.71 13.03 -10.58
N ALA A 651 50.44 14.11 -10.88
CA ALA A 651 51.68 14.10 -11.64
C ALA A 651 52.73 13.15 -11.08
N ASP A 652 52.87 13.09 -9.77
CA ASP A 652 53.92 12.27 -9.14
C ASP A 652 53.56 10.78 -9.04
N THR A 653 52.32 10.39 -9.37
CA THR A 653 51.84 9.02 -9.20
C THR A 653 51.40 8.34 -10.49
N VAL A 654 51.01 9.11 -11.50
CA VAL A 654 50.51 8.57 -12.76
C VAL A 654 51.65 8.09 -13.63
N GLU A 655 51.68 6.79 -13.88
CA GLU A 655 52.68 6.12 -14.70
C GLU A 655 52.22 6.02 -16.16
N MET A 656 50.91 5.88 -16.39
CA MET A 656 50.32 5.71 -17.72
C MET A 656 49.16 6.70 -17.93
N VAL A 657 49.22 7.41 -19.06
CA VAL A 657 48.14 8.26 -19.55
C VAL A 657 47.78 7.84 -20.97
N VAL A 658 46.52 7.48 -21.18
CA VAL A 658 45.96 7.21 -22.50
C VAL A 658 44.82 8.18 -22.75
N LEU A 659 44.98 9.05 -23.73
CA LEU A 659 43.96 9.99 -24.18
C LEU A 659 43.64 9.70 -25.65
N ASP A 660 42.42 9.24 -25.90
CA ASP A 660 41.91 8.92 -27.22
C ASP A 660 40.56 9.61 -27.40
N ALA A 661 40.56 10.92 -27.71
CA ALA A 661 39.36 11.76 -27.66
C ALA A 661 39.18 12.59 -28.93
N GLU A 662 38.14 12.28 -29.71
CA GLU A 662 37.82 12.92 -30.99
C GLU A 662 37.30 14.38 -30.84
N GLU A 663 36.74 14.75 -29.68
CA GLU A 663 36.07 16.05 -29.44
C GLU A 663 36.53 16.78 -28.15
N MET A 664 37.83 16.81 -27.85
CA MET A 664 38.32 17.61 -26.73
C MET A 664 38.40 19.12 -27.05
N SER A 665 38.04 19.98 -26.09
CA SER A 665 38.62 21.33 -26.08
C SER A 665 40.13 21.21 -25.81
N THR A 666 40.91 21.95 -26.59
CA THR A 666 42.35 21.75 -26.78
C THR A 666 43.15 21.49 -25.49
N VAL A 667 43.91 20.39 -25.44
CA VAL A 667 44.81 20.06 -24.32
C VAL A 667 46.06 20.94 -24.36
N SER A 668 46.49 21.47 -23.20
CA SER A 668 47.71 22.27 -23.08
C SER A 668 48.93 21.40 -22.81
N TRP A 669 49.97 21.53 -23.66
CA TRP A 669 51.22 20.77 -23.54
C TRP A 669 51.94 20.95 -22.20
N SER A 670 51.84 22.13 -21.57
CA SER A 670 52.45 22.39 -20.27
C SER A 670 51.86 21.50 -19.16
N VAL A 671 50.60 21.09 -19.30
CA VAL A 671 49.91 20.23 -18.32
C VAL A 671 50.34 18.77 -18.51
N LEU A 672 50.41 18.28 -19.76
CA LEU A 672 50.92 16.94 -20.03
C LEU A 672 52.41 16.80 -19.65
N ALA A 673 53.21 17.83 -19.91
CA ALA A 673 54.61 17.86 -19.51
C ALA A 673 54.79 17.85 -17.99
N SER A 674 53.88 18.50 -17.24
CA SER A 674 53.92 18.50 -15.78
C SER A 674 53.65 17.15 -15.14
N LEU A 675 53.04 16.20 -15.87
CA LEU A 675 52.76 14.85 -15.39
C LEU A 675 53.97 13.91 -15.44
N ASN A 676 54.94 14.17 -16.32
CA ASN A 676 56.13 13.33 -16.52
C ASN A 676 55.85 11.79 -16.52
N PRO A 677 54.83 11.31 -17.27
CA PRO A 677 54.42 9.91 -17.19
C PRO A 677 55.48 8.98 -17.81
N VAL A 678 55.45 7.70 -17.43
CA VAL A 678 56.32 6.67 -18.04
C VAL A 678 55.85 6.33 -19.46
N SER A 679 54.54 6.31 -19.67
CA SER A 679 53.90 6.08 -20.98
C SER A 679 52.83 7.12 -21.24
N LEU A 680 52.95 7.80 -22.38
CA LEU A 680 51.98 8.76 -22.89
C LEU A 680 51.51 8.33 -24.26
N ILE A 681 50.21 8.06 -24.37
CA ILE A 681 49.55 7.70 -25.63
C ILE A 681 48.51 8.77 -25.94
N LEU A 682 48.72 9.47 -27.05
CA LEU A 682 47.80 10.48 -27.55
C LEU A 682 47.28 10.04 -28.92
N ARG A 683 45.97 9.79 -29.01
CA ARG A 683 45.29 9.42 -30.25
C ARG A 683 44.12 10.37 -30.50
N HIS A 684 43.91 10.74 -31.77
CA HIS A 684 42.79 11.57 -32.24
C HIS A 684 42.56 12.90 -31.49
N SER A 685 43.54 13.39 -30.74
CA SER A 685 43.40 14.52 -29.80
C SER A 685 43.84 15.85 -30.43
N ARG A 686 43.09 16.93 -30.19
CA ARG A 686 43.45 18.31 -30.59
C ARG A 686 44.28 19.02 -29.52
N LEU A 687 45.48 19.48 -29.85
CA LEU A 687 46.42 20.15 -28.92
C LEU A 687 46.52 21.66 -29.21
N ARG A 688 46.68 22.51 -28.17
CA ARG A 688 46.98 23.95 -28.33
C ARG A 688 48.17 24.36 -27.47
N GLY A 689 49.02 25.22 -28.03
CA GLY A 689 50.08 25.91 -27.29
C GLY A 689 50.43 27.25 -27.94
N GLU A 690 50.04 28.34 -27.28
CA GLU A 690 50.79 29.59 -27.36
C GLU A 690 51.95 29.46 -26.36
N LEU A 691 53.19 29.65 -26.82
CA LEU A 691 54.26 30.02 -25.91
C LEU A 691 53.85 31.36 -25.27
N ALA A 692 53.74 31.39 -23.95
CA ALA A 692 53.55 32.60 -23.19
C ALA A 692 54.55 33.67 -23.67
N SER A 693 54.04 34.88 -23.87
CA SER A 693 54.66 36.03 -24.53
C SER A 693 55.93 36.59 -23.90
N ASN A 694 56.63 35.85 -23.02
CA ASN A 694 57.79 36.34 -22.27
C ASN A 694 59.12 35.61 -22.52
N TYR A 695 59.22 34.75 -23.53
CA TYR A 695 60.53 34.34 -24.05
C TYR A 695 60.68 34.74 -25.51
N ARG A 696 61.16 35.99 -25.70
CA ARG A 696 61.79 36.44 -26.94
C ARG A 696 63.03 35.59 -27.18
N LEU A 697 63.04 34.89 -28.32
CA LEU A 697 64.12 34.77 -29.30
C LEU A 697 63.46 34.02 -30.47
N ARG A 698 63.24 34.63 -31.62
CA ARG A 698 64.28 34.87 -32.60
C ARG A 698 64.03 36.16 -33.36
N THR A 699 65.10 36.76 -33.86
CA THR A 699 65.04 37.24 -35.23
C THR A 699 66.10 36.52 -36.04
N THR A 700 65.65 35.73 -37.01
CA THR A 700 66.24 35.80 -38.35
C THR A 700 65.10 36.05 -39.34
N SER A 701 65.31 37.11 -40.11
CA SER A 701 64.40 37.78 -41.06
C SER A 701 63.88 36.86 -42.16
N PHE A 702 62.67 37.13 -42.69
CA PHE A 702 62.45 37.53 -44.09
C PHE A 702 61.03 38.07 -44.33
N LYS A 703 60.93 39.02 -45.26
CA LYS A 703 59.79 39.92 -45.58
C LYS A 703 58.82 39.37 -46.64
N SER A 704 57.59 39.95 -46.59
CA SER A 704 56.59 40.15 -47.69
C SER A 704 55.69 38.95 -48.04
N SER A 705 54.41 39.07 -48.45
CA SER A 705 53.47 40.20 -48.62
C SER A 705 52.03 39.66 -48.82
N TYR A 706 51.04 40.55 -48.64
CA TYR A 706 49.60 40.50 -49.01
C TYR A 706 48.55 39.75 -48.15
N SER A 707 47.53 40.54 -47.79
CA SER A 707 46.18 40.26 -47.25
C SER A 707 45.13 40.75 -48.30
N PRO A 708 43.77 40.64 -48.16
CA PRO A 708 42.93 40.24 -47.01
C PRO A 708 41.67 39.35 -47.31
N GLY A 709 41.01 38.83 -46.26
CA GLY A 709 39.55 38.52 -46.25
C GLY A 709 39.06 37.21 -45.56
N LEU A 710 38.57 37.34 -44.30
CA LEU A 710 37.48 36.62 -43.55
C LEU A 710 37.19 35.11 -43.79
N ILE A 711 36.91 34.19 -42.85
CA ILE A 711 36.61 34.12 -41.39
C ILE A 711 36.87 32.67 -40.91
N VAL A 712 37.49 32.55 -39.72
CA VAL A 712 37.45 31.49 -38.67
C VAL A 712 38.16 30.12 -38.87
N SER A 713 39.17 29.95 -37.98
CA SER A 713 39.85 28.76 -37.42
C SER A 713 40.49 27.74 -38.37
N THR A 714 41.62 28.12 -38.96
CA THR A 714 42.72 27.18 -39.28
C THR A 714 43.94 27.56 -38.45
N LEU A 715 44.42 26.68 -37.58
CA LEU A 715 45.61 26.92 -36.76
C LEU A 715 46.85 26.42 -37.54
N LYS A 716 47.41 27.28 -38.40
CA LYS A 716 48.74 27.08 -38.99
C LYS A 716 49.81 27.43 -37.96
N ILE A 717 50.44 26.43 -37.32
CA ILE A 717 51.63 26.65 -36.50
C ILE A 717 52.86 26.79 -37.42
N LYS A 718 53.41 28.00 -37.53
CA LYS A 718 54.77 28.26 -38.04
C LYS A 718 55.70 28.42 -36.84
N GLY A 719 56.43 27.37 -36.46
CA GLY A 719 57.43 27.40 -35.38
C GLY A 719 57.93 25.99 -35.03
N GLU A 720 59.16 25.90 -34.50
CA GLU A 720 59.77 24.67 -33.98
C GLU A 720 58.96 24.13 -32.80
N PHE A 721 58.78 22.80 -32.75
CA PHE A 721 58.19 22.07 -31.63
C PHE A 721 59.23 21.91 -30.53
N PRO A 722 59.22 22.70 -29.44
CA PRO A 722 60.23 22.61 -28.42
C PRO A 722 59.70 21.73 -27.30
N LEU A 723 60.20 20.51 -27.17
CA LEU A 723 60.12 19.72 -25.93
C LEU A 723 60.98 20.35 -24.82
N ASN A 724 61.01 21.68 -24.71
CA ASN A 724 61.99 22.38 -23.88
C ASN A 724 61.64 22.40 -22.39
N ASN A 725 60.72 21.56 -21.91
CA ASN A 725 60.48 21.43 -20.47
C ASN A 725 60.04 20.01 -20.09
N PHE A 726 60.99 19.27 -19.50
CA PHE A 726 60.83 18.31 -18.41
C PHE A 726 59.90 17.10 -18.60
N MET A 727 60.26 16.14 -19.48
CA MET A 727 59.71 14.77 -19.43
C MET A 727 60.85 13.74 -19.30
N SER A 728 61.61 13.82 -18.20
CA SER A 728 62.79 12.98 -17.97
C SER A 728 62.47 11.51 -17.69
N ASN A 729 61.25 11.16 -17.29
CA ASN A 729 60.85 9.78 -16.95
C ASN A 729 60.15 9.07 -18.12
N LEU A 730 59.86 9.78 -19.20
CA LEU A 730 59.12 9.27 -20.35
C LEU A 730 59.96 8.23 -21.11
N LYS A 731 59.46 6.99 -21.14
CA LYS A 731 60.07 5.88 -21.87
C LYS A 731 59.34 5.57 -23.18
N ILE A 732 58.02 5.71 -23.19
CA ILE A 732 57.18 5.42 -24.35
C ILE A 732 56.38 6.68 -24.69
N LEU A 733 56.57 7.17 -25.92
CA LEU A 733 55.78 8.24 -26.50
C LEU A 733 55.11 7.74 -27.77
N GLU A 734 53.78 7.67 -27.76
CA GLU A 734 52.98 7.37 -28.96
C GLU A 734 52.09 8.57 -29.29
N ILE A 735 52.22 9.07 -30.51
CA ILE A 735 51.44 10.20 -31.01
C ILE A 735 50.79 9.80 -32.33
N SER A 736 49.46 9.84 -32.38
CA SER A 736 48.68 9.77 -33.62
C SER A 736 47.81 11.01 -33.75
N THR A 737 48.11 11.86 -34.75
CA THR A 737 47.31 13.07 -35.03
C THR A 737 47.54 13.60 -36.45
N GLU A 738 46.46 14.09 -37.05
CA GLU A 738 46.50 14.67 -38.40
C GLU A 738 46.99 16.14 -38.42
N GLU A 739 47.07 16.81 -37.25
CA GLU A 739 47.14 18.29 -37.15
C GLU A 739 48.45 18.84 -36.52
N LEU A 740 49.56 18.09 -36.53
CA LEU A 740 50.82 18.55 -35.93
C LEU A 740 51.70 19.42 -36.85
N SER A 741 52.62 20.17 -36.22
CA SER A 741 53.61 21.02 -36.88
C SER A 741 54.58 20.23 -37.76
N PRO A 742 55.16 20.86 -38.80
CA PRO A 742 55.97 20.15 -39.79
C PRO A 742 57.36 19.70 -39.31
N ARG A 743 57.81 20.12 -38.13
CA ARG A 743 59.09 19.69 -37.57
C ARG A 743 58.92 19.26 -36.12
N ILE A 744 59.50 18.12 -35.75
CA ILE A 744 59.60 17.64 -34.36
C ILE A 744 61.08 17.63 -33.99
N SER A 745 61.45 18.25 -32.86
CA SER A 745 62.80 18.18 -32.33
C SER A 745 62.80 17.54 -30.94
N ILE A 746 63.57 16.48 -30.78
CA ILE A 746 63.73 15.71 -29.55
C ILE A 746 65.22 15.68 -29.25
N SER A 747 65.63 16.21 -28.11
CA SER A 747 67.04 16.21 -27.71
C SER A 747 67.26 15.47 -26.40
N GLU A 748 68.44 14.89 -26.23
CA GLU A 748 68.90 14.19 -25.02
C GLU A 748 68.68 15.00 -23.75
N ASN A 749 68.94 16.31 -23.81
CA ASN A 749 68.77 17.21 -22.67
C ASN A 749 67.35 17.23 -22.10
N HIS A 750 66.35 16.73 -22.83
CA HIS A 750 64.93 16.83 -22.48
C HIS A 750 64.24 15.47 -22.32
N CYS A 751 64.66 14.43 -23.07
CA CYS A 751 64.07 13.09 -23.06
C CYS A 751 65.14 11.98 -23.05
N HIS A 752 66.15 12.07 -22.18
CA HIS A 752 67.29 11.12 -22.15
C HIS A 752 66.92 9.66 -21.86
N ASN A 753 65.75 9.38 -21.26
CA ASN A 753 65.27 8.02 -20.94
C ASN A 753 64.27 7.45 -21.95
N LEU A 754 64.05 8.13 -23.08
CA LEU A 754 63.10 7.68 -24.10
C LEU A 754 63.60 6.40 -24.78
N GLU A 755 62.84 5.32 -24.66
CA GLU A 755 63.15 3.99 -25.19
C GLU A 755 62.32 3.64 -26.44
N SER A 756 61.09 4.15 -26.52
CA SER A 756 60.17 3.95 -27.64
C SER A 756 59.50 5.24 -28.05
N LEU A 757 59.60 5.57 -29.32
CA LEU A 757 58.92 6.67 -29.96
C LEU A 757 58.16 6.15 -31.16
N LYS A 758 56.85 6.35 -31.15
CA LYS A 758 55.93 5.96 -32.20
C LYS A 758 55.14 7.17 -32.68
N LEU A 759 55.28 7.48 -33.95
CA LEU A 759 54.52 8.53 -34.61
C LEU A 759 53.64 7.84 -35.64
N HIS A 760 52.35 8.13 -35.63
CA HIS A 760 51.38 7.54 -36.55
C HIS A 760 50.49 8.64 -37.13
N ASP A 761 50.01 8.45 -38.36
CA ASP A 761 49.06 9.37 -39.03
C ASP A 761 49.53 10.84 -39.19
N MET A 762 50.84 11.05 -39.26
CA MET A 762 51.48 12.37 -39.26
C MET A 762 51.53 13.01 -40.67
N LYS A 763 50.38 13.48 -41.17
CA LYS A 763 50.26 14.00 -42.57
C LYS A 763 51.13 15.20 -42.92
N ASN A 764 51.51 16.03 -41.93
CA ASN A 764 52.25 17.27 -42.16
C ASN A 764 53.72 17.23 -41.72
N LEU A 765 54.22 16.08 -41.24
CA LEU A 765 55.56 15.96 -40.70
C LEU A 765 56.61 15.97 -41.82
N THR A 766 57.52 16.94 -41.78
CA THR A 766 58.57 17.15 -42.79
C THR A 766 59.98 16.92 -42.24
N GLU A 767 60.17 17.00 -40.92
CA GLU A 767 61.46 16.81 -40.28
C GLU A 767 61.28 16.24 -38.86
N VAL A 768 62.06 15.22 -38.52
CA VAL A 768 62.21 14.75 -37.14
C VAL A 768 63.69 14.84 -36.80
N ASP A 769 64.03 15.79 -35.93
CA ASP A 769 65.38 15.98 -35.43
C ASP A 769 65.51 15.30 -34.06
N VAL A 770 66.19 14.15 -34.01
CA VAL A 770 66.49 13.45 -32.76
C VAL A 770 67.97 13.63 -32.44
N THR A 771 68.30 14.61 -31.59
CA THR A 771 69.68 14.94 -31.25
C THR A 771 70.13 14.29 -29.94
N ARG A 772 71.11 13.39 -30.04
CA ARG A 772 71.83 12.77 -28.91
C ARG A 772 71.00 11.88 -27.98
N VAL A 773 69.77 11.48 -28.31
CA VAL A 773 69.00 10.57 -27.44
C VAL A 773 69.59 9.15 -27.50
N THR A 774 70.41 8.77 -26.50
CA THR A 774 71.23 7.55 -26.55
C THR A 774 70.50 6.25 -26.23
N ASN A 775 69.30 6.32 -25.64
CA ASN A 775 68.57 5.17 -25.09
C ASN A 775 67.38 4.71 -25.96
N LEU A 776 67.19 5.31 -27.14
CA LEU A 776 66.06 5.00 -28.02
C LEU A 776 66.25 3.63 -28.69
N VAL A 777 65.37 2.67 -28.38
CA VAL A 777 65.42 1.28 -28.86
C VAL A 777 64.41 1.05 -29.99
N VAL A 778 63.26 1.70 -29.90
CA VAL A 778 62.17 1.60 -30.89
C VAL A 778 61.86 3.00 -31.41
N PHE A 779 61.99 3.18 -32.71
CA PHE A 779 61.63 4.40 -33.41
C PHE A 779 60.78 4.00 -34.62
N ASP A 780 59.49 4.35 -34.57
CA ASP A 780 58.47 3.97 -35.56
C ASP A 780 57.75 5.25 -36.01
N ILE A 781 57.66 5.49 -37.31
CA ILE A 781 57.03 6.67 -37.94
C ILE A 781 56.11 6.21 -39.06
#